data_AF-A0A848U1H3-F1
#
_entry.id   AF-A0A848U1H3-F1
#
_cell.length_a   1.000
_cell.length_b   1.000
_cell.length_c   1.000
_cell.angle_alpha   90.00
_cell.angle_beta   90.00
_cell.angle_gamma   90.00
#
_symmetry.space_group_name_H-M   'P 1'
#
loop_
_entity.id
_entity.type
_entity.pdbx_description
1 polymer ?
#
loop_
_entity_poly.entity_id
_entity_poly.type
_entity_poly.pdbx_seq_one_letter_code
_entity_poly.pdbx_strand_id
1 'polypeptide(L)'
;MNRTNTLLILALFIGVAFHGSSIFFTLEYTYDALIHLFFADHYANSWFEPWDYRWYTGFTVQAYPPLVHQSIALLSYIGGLKFGMFTVALIAIILFITGAYRFGLLMTGNRKVAGYTALMAVFSSTFIETLHIFGQLPSIIGLSVLLHALPEIYSWIKTGKLKYLVTSLSLIAVTVTSHHVTPIFGMVFFVFPLIGMVIMDTAIDRVKTNKAITFKVFLQTFKNLFWRIVGFGFFSLVLIVVCILPYWINSKKNPITQVPIPHGSRDNFLEVTSSGLVFFIIPWGILLFIMPYIFYRYFSKRYLFFGLSIAMLTILGTGGTTPIPLKILGETAFNILTLDRFTLWATIMALPLLGEFIYRMVEGDLKVQLQNRFGAVYHRILGGLLVGGILFMVIFTMSLGYFRPSQPSKIKMLPIVNFLNQDQHDQWRYLPLGFGDQMAWLSAQTNAMTVDGNYHSARRLPELTTRAIERLENSKFRGVEGIGSLQQFLTVPEKYNLKYIFSNDKFYDPVLYFCGWQRLQQLENGIMVWEKLNVPPIPSILPKEEVPTFLKIMWGIIPILSIILAFIINIQLVWYRVLKSRKIAEPLYLKYTTHYNAFSKKLVNANHIWAGFILLCISYGVFESYLNNRAQLSPRNVVQAYYDALDFKEFQQAYSYLNPDSDITLSQYMLEVSVTDGILSSYAKLDSIGIKVLEENENSAKVQVGTRWITPLEKVYKDHYHELIKKQGKWYLRPSDLNNDLPPDQLFTSNSTTFYNHGRRRITTQQTHHEDVLKQPVLEILSAKLVKLNGRFSIIGELQNVDNVPADVVIKGTLYNDDDVELANYNAKFHIKHKLMPKETTTFKINFEGIAWSSTEDNMPATFDPDEFTPINLDEQPTKFNLQCAGNVAKSDLYKEVALQQIRFTDEHIEGILFNSGVQEVTIPQLLISYYDNEKELLWVDHKFLTEGVRIQRKQYFDYKTMELSKLDIINTSLEFCFVNGLPNSEIVKKVIPLRDKNHRKNQLQEFKGDGFHFLKFEVNSYIGNPK
;
A
#
# COMPACT_ATOMS: atom_id res chain seq x y z
N MET A 1 43.14 -10.17 33.04
CA MET A 1 42.40 -11.40 32.69
C MET A 1 41.11 -11.03 31.99
N ASN A 2 40.98 -11.40 30.70
CA ASN A 2 39.81 -11.15 29.86
C ASN A 2 38.72 -12.20 30.15
N ARG A 3 37.80 -11.95 31.09
CA ARG A 3 36.58 -12.79 31.19
C ARG A 3 35.67 -12.46 30.01
N THR A 4 35.43 -13.46 29.16
CA THR A 4 34.40 -13.45 28.12
C THR A 4 33.06 -13.13 28.77
N ASN A 5 32.29 -12.19 28.20
CA ASN A 5 31.02 -11.79 28.78
C ASN A 5 29.95 -12.83 28.45
N THR A 6 29.64 -13.69 29.43
CA THR A 6 28.66 -14.78 29.29
C THR A 6 27.30 -14.28 28.84
N LEU A 7 26.87 -13.09 29.29
CA LEU A 7 25.58 -12.50 28.90
C LEU A 7 25.54 -12.08 27.43
N LEU A 8 26.65 -11.63 26.84
CA LEU A 8 26.71 -11.32 25.41
C LEU A 8 26.61 -12.59 24.56
N ILE A 9 27.31 -13.65 24.96
CA ILE A 9 27.22 -14.95 24.27
C ILE A 9 25.79 -15.48 24.36
N LEU A 10 25.18 -15.40 25.54
CA LEU A 10 23.80 -15.81 25.75
C LEU A 10 22.84 -14.98 24.87
N ALA A 11 23.00 -13.66 24.81
CA ALA A 11 22.20 -12.80 23.94
C ALA A 11 22.34 -13.16 22.46
N LEU A 12 23.56 -13.47 21.99
CA LEU A 12 23.79 -13.90 20.61
C LEU A 12 23.15 -15.26 20.31
N PHE A 13 23.29 -16.23 21.21
CA PHE A 13 22.68 -17.55 21.04
C PHE A 13 21.15 -17.44 21.02
N ILE A 14 20.57 -16.73 21.99
CA ILE A 14 19.11 -16.50 22.04
C ILE A 14 18.65 -15.72 20.81
N GLY A 15 19.36 -14.66 20.42
CA GLY A 15 18.97 -13.84 19.27
C GLY A 15 19.00 -14.60 17.96
N VAL A 16 20.03 -15.42 17.72
CA VAL A 16 20.09 -16.29 16.53
C VAL A 16 19.05 -17.40 16.60
N ALA A 17 18.85 -18.03 17.75
CA ALA A 17 17.84 -19.09 17.89
C ALA A 17 16.43 -18.53 17.69
N PHE A 18 16.09 -17.43 18.36
CA PHE A 18 14.76 -16.82 18.34
C PHE A 18 14.47 -16.10 17.02
N HIS A 19 15.25 -15.07 16.67
CA HIS A 19 14.98 -14.33 15.44
C HIS A 19 15.33 -15.17 14.22
N GLY A 20 16.43 -15.92 14.24
CA GLY A 20 16.85 -16.75 13.12
C GLY A 20 15.87 -17.88 12.80
N SER A 21 15.18 -18.48 13.78
CA SER A 21 14.09 -19.41 13.49
C SER A 21 12.84 -18.66 13.00
N SER A 22 12.52 -17.52 13.61
CA SER A 22 11.28 -16.79 13.35
C SER A 22 11.24 -16.12 11.98
N ILE A 23 12.38 -15.63 11.46
CA ILE A 23 12.42 -14.98 10.14
C ILE A 23 11.92 -15.91 9.02
N PHE A 24 12.11 -17.24 9.12
CA PHE A 24 11.59 -18.18 8.12
C PHE A 24 10.06 -18.17 7.99
N PHE A 25 9.36 -17.77 9.07
CA PHE A 25 7.90 -17.68 9.10
C PHE A 25 7.40 -16.26 8.86
N THR A 26 8.18 -15.24 9.18
CA THR A 26 7.70 -13.85 9.15
C THR A 26 8.24 -13.05 7.97
N LEU A 27 9.52 -13.21 7.60
CA LEU A 27 10.24 -12.24 6.76
C LEU A 27 9.61 -12.08 5.37
N GLU A 28 9.13 -13.15 4.76
CA GLU A 28 8.45 -13.09 3.45
C GLU A 28 7.08 -12.38 3.48
N TYR A 29 6.45 -12.26 4.65
CA TYR A 29 5.15 -11.58 4.85
C TYR A 29 5.29 -10.13 5.34
N THR A 30 6.52 -9.66 5.47
CA THR A 30 6.81 -8.27 5.86
C THR A 30 6.66 -7.32 4.69
N TYR A 31 6.34 -6.06 5.02
CA TYR A 31 6.03 -5.01 4.03
C TYR A 31 7.16 -4.77 3.01
N ASP A 32 8.42 -4.63 3.46
CA ASP A 32 9.53 -4.18 2.61
C ASP A 32 10.46 -5.31 2.10
N ALA A 33 10.46 -6.49 2.70
CA ALA A 33 11.51 -7.49 2.42
C ALA A 33 11.52 -7.94 0.95
N LEU A 34 10.36 -8.12 0.33
CA LEU A 34 10.26 -8.53 -1.08
C LEU A 34 10.71 -7.42 -2.04
N ILE A 35 10.59 -6.16 -1.64
CA ILE A 35 11.12 -5.01 -2.39
C ILE A 35 12.65 -5.08 -2.42
N HIS A 36 13.28 -5.36 -1.27
CA HIS A 36 14.73 -5.54 -1.20
C HIS A 36 15.23 -6.74 -2.01
N LEU A 37 14.41 -7.79 -2.12
CA LEU A 37 14.69 -8.95 -2.95
C LEU A 37 14.66 -8.60 -4.44
N PHE A 38 13.71 -7.78 -4.88
CA PHE A 38 13.65 -7.27 -6.25
C PHE A 38 14.89 -6.43 -6.61
N PHE A 39 15.30 -5.50 -5.74
CA PHE A 39 16.54 -4.73 -5.96
C PHE A 39 17.77 -5.62 -5.99
N ALA A 40 17.82 -6.68 -5.17
CA ALA A 40 18.92 -7.63 -5.19
C ALA A 40 18.96 -8.42 -6.50
N ASP A 41 17.80 -8.82 -7.04
CA ASP A 41 17.72 -9.48 -8.35
C ASP A 41 18.25 -8.60 -9.48
N HIS A 42 17.94 -7.30 -9.46
CA HIS A 42 18.52 -6.34 -10.40
C HIS A 42 20.06 -6.39 -10.38
N TYR A 43 20.68 -6.32 -9.20
CA TYR A 43 22.15 -6.40 -9.10
C TYR A 43 22.70 -7.78 -9.48
N ALA A 44 21.94 -8.86 -9.22
CA ALA A 44 22.35 -10.20 -9.60
C ALA A 44 22.46 -10.35 -11.12
N ASN A 45 21.55 -9.76 -11.89
CA ASN A 45 21.52 -9.87 -13.35
C ASN A 45 22.26 -8.73 -14.09
N SER A 46 22.24 -7.51 -13.52
CA SER A 46 22.61 -6.27 -14.21
C SER A 46 23.42 -5.32 -13.31
N TRP A 47 24.49 -5.80 -12.67
CA TRP A 47 25.24 -5.10 -11.61
C TRP A 47 25.57 -3.62 -11.83
N PHE A 48 25.96 -3.24 -13.04
CA PHE A 48 26.38 -1.86 -13.38
C PHE A 48 25.33 -1.06 -14.15
N GLU A 49 24.16 -1.62 -14.42
CA GLU A 49 23.07 -0.92 -15.10
C GLU A 49 22.29 -0.10 -14.06
N PRO A 50 22.21 1.23 -14.16
CA PRO A 50 21.44 2.03 -13.21
C PRO A 50 19.93 2.03 -13.50
N TRP A 51 19.48 1.45 -14.61
CA TRP A 51 18.10 1.49 -15.07
C TRP A 51 17.43 0.12 -15.02
N ASP A 52 16.22 0.04 -14.46
CA ASP A 52 15.39 -1.17 -14.46
C ASP A 52 14.06 -0.89 -15.16
N TYR A 53 13.71 -1.73 -16.13
CA TYR A 53 12.51 -1.56 -16.96
C TYR A 53 11.24 -2.16 -16.36
N ARG A 54 11.36 -2.99 -15.31
CA ARG A 54 10.26 -3.86 -14.88
C ARG A 54 9.14 -3.12 -14.18
N TRP A 55 9.38 -1.95 -13.58
CA TRP A 55 8.37 -1.14 -12.92
C TRP A 55 8.22 0.25 -13.56
N TYR A 56 7.01 0.80 -13.49
CA TYR A 56 6.70 2.20 -13.86
C TYR A 56 7.14 2.60 -15.28
N THR A 57 7.23 1.65 -16.21
CA THR A 57 7.82 1.82 -17.57
C THR A 57 9.32 2.10 -17.62
N GLY A 58 9.99 2.06 -16.47
CA GLY A 58 11.41 2.24 -16.31
C GLY A 58 11.74 3.20 -15.18
N PHE A 59 12.67 2.83 -14.31
CA PHE A 59 13.15 3.69 -13.24
C PHE A 59 14.63 3.46 -12.92
N THR A 60 15.21 4.41 -12.20
CA THR A 60 16.61 4.34 -11.76
C THR A 60 16.76 3.67 -10.40
N VAL A 61 17.58 2.62 -10.33
CA VAL A 61 17.91 1.96 -9.05
C VAL A 61 18.83 2.82 -8.19
N GLN A 62 19.42 3.89 -8.75
CA GLN A 62 20.20 4.88 -8.02
C GLN A 62 19.34 5.78 -7.11
N ALA A 63 18.04 5.53 -7.02
CA ALA A 63 17.14 6.15 -6.06
C ALA A 63 17.18 5.50 -4.66
N TYR A 64 17.87 4.37 -4.45
CA TYR A 64 17.96 3.71 -3.13
C TYR A 64 19.38 3.19 -2.84
N PRO A 65 19.95 3.39 -1.62
CA PRO A 65 21.29 2.93 -1.27
C PRO A 65 21.52 1.43 -1.49
N PRO A 66 22.61 1.03 -2.17
CA PRO A 66 22.67 -0.28 -2.81
C PRO A 66 23.29 -1.38 -1.95
N LEU A 67 23.96 -1.07 -0.83
CA LEU A 67 24.86 -2.04 -0.16
C LEU A 67 24.15 -3.32 0.28
N VAL A 68 22.97 -3.19 0.88
CA VAL A 68 22.21 -4.34 1.37
C VAL A 68 21.73 -5.19 0.20
N HIS A 69 21.25 -4.56 -0.87
CA HIS A 69 20.78 -5.25 -2.08
C HIS A 69 21.92 -5.96 -2.81
N GLN A 70 23.06 -5.29 -2.98
CA GLN A 70 24.28 -5.87 -3.55
C GLN A 70 24.81 -7.04 -2.71
N SER A 71 24.70 -6.96 -1.38
CA SER A 71 25.08 -8.07 -0.49
C SER A 71 24.16 -9.28 -0.65
N ILE A 72 22.84 -9.06 -0.76
CA ILE A 72 21.86 -10.13 -1.05
C ILE A 72 22.15 -10.73 -2.43
N ALA A 73 22.43 -9.90 -3.44
CA ALA A 73 22.75 -10.32 -4.80
C ALA A 73 24.00 -11.22 -4.83
N LEU A 74 25.10 -10.83 -4.16
CA LEU A 74 26.32 -11.63 -4.09
C LEU A 74 26.08 -13.00 -3.42
N LEU A 75 25.28 -13.02 -2.35
CA LEU A 75 24.95 -14.26 -1.64
C LEU A 75 23.92 -15.11 -2.39
N SER A 76 23.19 -14.51 -3.33
CA SER A 76 22.22 -15.24 -4.17
C SER A 76 22.88 -16.29 -5.07
N TYR A 77 24.16 -16.09 -5.44
CA TYR A 77 24.93 -17.07 -6.21
C TYR A 77 25.24 -18.36 -5.43
N ILE A 78 25.05 -18.38 -4.11
CA ILE A 78 25.27 -19.57 -3.26
C ILE A 78 24.00 -20.43 -3.16
N GLY A 79 22.83 -19.80 -2.96
CA GLY A 79 21.59 -20.51 -2.64
C GLY A 79 20.30 -19.85 -3.14
N GLY A 80 20.40 -18.92 -4.09
CA GLY A 80 19.30 -18.12 -4.62
C GLY A 80 19.02 -16.85 -3.81
N LEU A 81 18.20 -15.96 -4.37
CA LEU A 81 17.89 -14.64 -3.80
C LEU A 81 17.38 -14.71 -2.36
N LYS A 82 16.45 -15.64 -2.08
CA LYS A 82 15.89 -15.83 -0.74
C LYS A 82 16.97 -16.22 0.27
N PHE A 83 17.87 -17.15 -0.08
CA PHE A 83 19.00 -17.51 0.77
C PHE A 83 19.88 -16.30 1.10
N GLY A 84 20.16 -15.46 0.09
CA GLY A 84 20.90 -14.20 0.29
C GLY A 84 20.20 -13.27 1.29
N MET A 85 18.88 -13.08 1.14
CA MET A 85 18.08 -12.23 2.03
C MET A 85 18.07 -12.76 3.47
N PHE A 86 17.83 -14.05 3.68
CA PHE A 86 17.87 -14.67 5.01
C PHE A 86 19.26 -14.57 5.65
N THR A 87 20.32 -14.76 4.87
CA THR A 87 21.70 -14.65 5.35
C THR A 87 22.03 -13.22 5.79
N VAL A 88 21.63 -12.22 4.99
CA VAL A 88 21.82 -10.80 5.35
C VAL A 88 20.99 -10.43 6.58
N ALA A 89 19.77 -10.95 6.73
CA ALA A 89 18.97 -10.76 7.94
C ALA A 89 19.64 -11.35 9.19
N LEU A 90 20.23 -12.55 9.11
CA LEU A 90 21.01 -13.14 10.21
C LEU A 90 22.22 -12.30 10.59
N ILE A 91 22.95 -11.77 9.60
CA ILE A 91 24.06 -10.84 9.82
C ILE A 91 23.56 -9.58 10.53
N ALA A 92 22.42 -9.04 10.10
CA ALA A 92 21.79 -7.86 10.70
C ALA A 92 21.44 -8.08 12.17
N ILE A 93 20.88 -9.26 12.53
CA ILE A 93 20.59 -9.63 13.93
C ILE A 93 21.86 -9.64 14.78
N ILE A 94 22.94 -10.27 14.29
CA ILE A 94 24.22 -10.35 15.01
C ILE A 94 24.83 -8.94 15.19
N LEU A 95 24.83 -8.14 14.12
CA LEU A 95 25.31 -6.76 14.16
C LEU A 95 24.47 -5.90 15.11
N PHE A 96 23.16 -6.11 15.17
CA PHE A 96 22.31 -5.34 16.07
C PHE A 96 22.64 -5.63 17.54
N ILE A 97 22.69 -6.91 17.92
CA ILE A 97 22.96 -7.34 19.30
C ILE A 97 24.36 -6.90 19.75
N THR A 98 25.36 -7.10 18.90
CA THR A 98 26.74 -6.66 19.19
C THR A 98 26.86 -5.13 19.20
N GLY A 99 26.12 -4.42 18.35
CA GLY A 99 26.06 -2.97 18.32
C GLY A 99 25.46 -2.41 19.61
N ALA A 100 24.31 -2.95 20.04
CA ALA A 100 23.66 -2.61 21.31
C ALA A 100 24.58 -2.89 22.51
N TYR A 101 25.32 -4.00 22.52
CA TYR A 101 26.34 -4.29 23.52
C TYR A 101 27.41 -3.20 23.58
N ARG A 102 28.00 -2.84 22.43
CA ARG A 102 29.07 -1.84 22.35
C ARG A 102 28.57 -0.46 22.75
N PHE A 103 27.34 -0.10 22.35
CA PHE A 103 26.70 1.14 22.76
C PHE A 103 26.45 1.16 24.27
N GLY A 104 25.86 0.10 24.84
CA GLY A 104 25.67 -0.05 26.29
C GLY A 104 26.97 0.06 27.09
N LEU A 105 28.05 -0.52 26.56
CA LEU A 105 29.38 -0.46 27.17
C LEU A 105 29.98 0.96 27.12
N LEU A 106 29.81 1.67 26.01
CA LEU A 106 30.24 3.06 25.85
C LEU A 106 29.51 3.97 26.84
N MET A 107 28.19 3.82 26.94
CA MET A 107 27.36 4.63 27.81
C MET A 107 27.72 4.40 29.28
N THR A 108 27.80 3.15 29.74
CA THR A 108 27.88 2.84 31.18
C THR A 108 29.28 2.56 31.71
N GLY A 109 30.23 2.25 30.83
CA GLY A 109 31.56 1.77 31.21
C GLY A 109 31.57 0.39 31.88
N ASN A 110 30.42 -0.27 32.01
CA ASN A 110 30.28 -1.52 32.76
C ASN A 110 29.93 -2.71 31.84
N ARG A 111 30.80 -3.73 31.84
CA ARG A 111 30.62 -4.92 31.00
C ARG A 111 29.35 -5.72 31.35
N LYS A 112 28.97 -5.82 32.62
CA LYS A 112 27.75 -6.52 33.02
C LYS A 112 26.51 -5.81 32.49
N VAL A 113 26.44 -4.50 32.67
CA VAL A 113 25.32 -3.67 32.18
C VAL A 113 25.20 -3.74 30.66
N ALA A 114 26.34 -3.71 29.94
CA ALA A 114 26.35 -3.93 28.50
C ALA A 114 25.82 -5.32 28.12
N GLY A 115 26.12 -6.36 28.92
CA GLY A 115 25.56 -7.70 28.74
C GLY A 115 24.04 -7.75 28.88
N TYR A 116 23.49 -7.11 29.92
CA TYR A 116 22.04 -6.93 30.08
C TYR A 116 21.44 -6.11 28.93
N THR A 117 22.13 -5.08 28.45
CA THR A 117 21.70 -4.27 27.29
C THR A 117 21.57 -5.14 26.04
N ALA A 118 22.55 -6.01 25.77
CA ALA A 118 22.51 -6.95 24.64
C ALA A 118 21.35 -7.93 24.74
N LEU A 119 21.09 -8.47 25.95
CA LEU A 119 19.98 -9.38 26.18
C LEU A 119 18.62 -8.69 25.99
N MET A 120 18.48 -7.46 26.48
CA MET A 120 17.25 -6.67 26.29
C MET A 120 17.05 -6.22 24.83
N ALA A 121 18.14 -6.04 24.07
CA ALA A 121 18.06 -5.72 22.65
C ALA A 121 17.39 -6.86 21.84
N VAL A 122 17.64 -8.13 22.20
CA VAL A 122 16.97 -9.29 21.56
C VAL A 122 15.45 -9.21 21.70
N PHE A 123 14.97 -8.81 22.88
CA PHE A 123 13.52 -8.70 23.15
C PHE A 123 12.98 -7.28 22.97
N SER A 124 13.69 -6.43 22.23
CA SER A 124 13.25 -5.06 21.94
C SER A 124 12.04 -5.12 21.00
N SER A 125 10.91 -4.58 21.47
CA SER A 125 9.66 -4.52 20.70
C SER A 125 9.85 -3.86 19.34
N THR A 126 10.53 -2.71 19.30
CA THR A 126 10.87 -2.00 18.08
C THR A 126 11.72 -2.82 17.11
N PHE A 127 12.73 -3.55 17.61
CA PHE A 127 13.57 -4.39 16.74
C PHE A 127 12.75 -5.54 16.14
N ILE A 128 11.88 -6.15 16.95
CA ILE A 128 10.98 -7.21 16.51
C ILE A 128 10.03 -6.68 15.43
N GLU A 129 9.41 -5.53 15.65
CA GLU A 129 8.54 -4.88 14.67
C GLU A 129 9.29 -4.55 13.36
N THR A 130 10.46 -3.91 13.46
CA THR A 130 11.25 -3.51 12.28
C THR A 130 11.68 -4.72 11.44
N LEU A 131 12.01 -5.85 12.08
CA LEU A 131 12.45 -7.07 11.39
C LEU A 131 11.31 -7.98 10.94
N HIS A 132 10.34 -8.25 11.81
CA HIS A 132 9.32 -9.27 11.63
C HIS A 132 7.97 -8.73 11.13
N ILE A 133 7.75 -7.41 11.15
CA ILE A 133 6.55 -6.77 10.58
C ILE A 133 6.92 -5.95 9.35
N PHE A 134 7.90 -5.05 9.45
CA PHE A 134 8.25 -4.16 8.34
C PHE A 134 9.30 -4.74 7.39
N GLY A 135 10.28 -5.53 7.87
CA GLY A 135 11.31 -6.12 7.01
C GLY A 135 12.37 -5.13 6.51
N GLN A 136 12.59 -4.02 7.23
CA GLN A 136 13.47 -2.92 6.84
C GLN A 136 14.96 -3.23 7.04
N LEU A 137 15.49 -4.20 6.29
CA LEU A 137 16.89 -4.66 6.40
C LEU A 137 17.94 -3.53 6.26
N PRO A 138 17.83 -2.59 5.30
CA PRO A 138 18.73 -1.43 5.17
C PRO A 138 18.81 -0.57 6.43
N SER A 139 17.65 -0.28 7.04
CA SER A 139 17.57 0.49 8.28
C SER A 139 18.26 -0.23 9.44
N ILE A 140 18.01 -1.54 9.59
CA ILE A 140 18.62 -2.36 10.66
C ILE A 140 20.13 -2.42 10.51
N ILE A 141 20.65 -2.69 9.31
CA ILE A 141 22.10 -2.77 9.08
C ILE A 141 22.76 -1.41 9.31
N GLY A 142 22.22 -0.34 8.71
CA GLY A 142 22.76 1.00 8.87
C GLY A 142 22.83 1.43 10.34
N LEU A 143 21.76 1.20 11.11
CA LEU A 143 21.70 1.50 12.54
C LEU A 143 22.67 0.65 13.35
N SER A 144 22.72 -0.66 13.08
CA SER A 144 23.60 -1.59 13.79
C SER A 144 25.08 -1.23 13.63
N VAL A 145 25.48 -0.85 12.41
CA VAL A 145 26.85 -0.39 12.12
C VAL A 145 27.11 0.99 12.73
N LEU A 146 26.12 1.88 12.76
CA LEU A 146 26.24 3.17 13.46
C LEU A 146 26.54 2.95 14.96
N LEU A 147 25.84 2.02 15.63
CA LEU A 147 26.11 1.69 17.04
C LEU A 147 27.53 1.15 17.25
N HIS A 148 28.10 0.46 16.26
CA HIS A 148 29.51 0.05 16.27
C HIS A 148 30.50 1.19 16.06
N ALA A 149 30.11 2.24 15.33
CA ALA A 149 30.93 3.41 15.09
C ALA A 149 31.04 4.31 16.32
N LEU A 150 30.00 4.43 17.15
CA LEU A 150 29.97 5.34 18.31
C LEU A 150 31.19 5.21 19.25
N PRO A 151 31.61 4.01 19.70
CA PRO A 151 32.79 3.89 20.56
C PRO A 151 34.11 4.32 19.89
N GLU A 152 34.22 4.14 18.57
CA GLU A 152 35.39 4.54 17.79
C GLU A 152 35.43 6.07 17.64
N ILE A 153 34.27 6.69 17.35
CA ILE A 153 34.11 8.17 17.29
C ILE A 153 34.48 8.80 18.63
N TYR A 154 33.96 8.26 19.75
CA TYR A 154 34.31 8.69 21.10
C TYR A 154 35.82 8.68 21.32
N SER A 155 36.46 7.56 20.94
CA SER A 155 37.88 7.34 21.14
C SER A 155 38.74 8.28 20.28
N TRP A 156 38.33 8.58 19.04
CA TRP A 156 38.97 9.57 18.19
C TRP A 156 38.95 10.96 18.82
N ILE A 157 37.75 11.47 19.16
CA ILE A 157 37.61 12.84 19.65
C ILE A 157 38.42 13.02 20.94
N LYS A 158 38.34 12.05 21.85
CA LYS A 158 39.04 12.12 23.14
C LYS A 158 40.57 11.99 23.00
N THR A 159 41.06 11.08 22.17
CA THR A 159 42.52 10.78 22.12
C THR A 159 43.29 11.47 21.00
N GLY A 160 42.64 11.77 19.87
CA GLY A 160 43.31 12.21 18.65
C GLY A 160 44.13 11.13 17.94
N LYS A 161 43.97 9.83 18.26
CA LYS A 161 44.70 8.76 17.57
C LYS A 161 44.05 8.44 16.23
N LEU A 162 44.79 8.62 15.12
CA LEU A 162 44.32 8.42 13.75
C LEU A 162 43.66 7.07 13.48
N LYS A 163 44.09 6.00 14.16
CA LYS A 163 43.46 4.68 14.04
C LYS A 163 41.95 4.73 14.31
N TYR A 164 41.51 5.47 15.34
CA TYR A 164 40.10 5.59 15.69
C TYR A 164 39.31 6.45 14.70
N LEU A 165 39.99 7.41 14.05
CA LEU A 165 39.39 8.17 12.95
C LEU A 165 39.13 7.24 11.76
N VAL A 166 40.14 6.47 11.36
CA VAL A 166 40.03 5.55 10.22
C VAL A 166 38.99 4.44 10.48
N THR A 167 38.97 3.84 11.67
CA THR A 167 37.94 2.83 12.03
C THR A 167 36.54 3.43 12.02
N SER A 168 36.33 4.58 12.66
CA SER A 168 35.01 5.24 12.68
C SER A 168 34.54 5.64 11.28
N LEU A 169 35.39 6.28 10.47
CA LEU A 169 35.06 6.66 9.10
C LEU A 169 34.74 5.44 8.22
N SER A 170 35.47 4.33 8.36
CA SER A 170 35.17 3.10 7.61
C SER A 170 33.78 2.54 7.95
N LEU A 171 33.36 2.61 9.21
CA LEU A 171 32.03 2.16 9.64
C LEU A 171 30.93 3.13 9.19
N ILE A 172 31.19 4.45 9.22
CA ILE A 172 30.26 5.46 8.67
C ILE A 172 30.03 5.25 7.17
N ALA A 173 31.08 4.91 6.39
CA ALA A 173 30.92 4.60 4.97
C ALA A 173 29.96 3.42 4.73
N VAL A 174 30.05 2.37 5.55
CA VAL A 174 29.12 1.22 5.52
C VAL A 174 27.70 1.66 5.91
N THR A 175 27.53 2.49 6.94
CA THR A 175 26.21 3.04 7.31
C THR A 175 25.60 3.83 6.15
N VAL A 176 26.37 4.69 5.49
CA VAL A 176 25.91 5.53 4.37
C VAL A 176 25.44 4.72 3.18
N THR A 177 26.24 3.72 2.80
CA THR A 177 25.94 2.87 1.65
C THR A 177 24.83 1.86 1.92
N SER A 178 24.55 1.56 3.21
CA SER A 178 23.41 0.75 3.64
C SER A 178 22.09 1.51 3.60
N HIS A 179 22.04 2.73 4.15
CA HIS A 179 20.82 3.54 4.19
C HIS A 179 21.21 5.02 4.32
N HIS A 180 20.66 5.90 3.50
CA HIS A 180 21.10 7.31 3.41
C HIS A 180 20.50 8.20 4.51
N VAL A 181 19.30 7.87 5.01
CA VAL A 181 18.63 8.65 6.08
C VAL A 181 19.24 8.38 7.45
N THR A 182 19.62 7.12 7.74
CA THR A 182 20.25 6.74 9.02
C THR A 182 21.54 7.51 9.35
N PRO A 183 22.51 7.74 8.46
CA PRO A 183 23.70 8.53 8.78
C PRO A 183 23.36 10.00 8.98
N ILE A 184 22.44 10.59 8.21
CA ILE A 184 22.09 12.02 8.35
C ILE A 184 21.49 12.28 9.72
N PHE A 185 20.42 11.57 10.07
CA PHE A 185 19.78 11.72 11.38
C PHE A 185 20.58 11.05 12.50
N GLY A 186 21.36 10.01 12.20
CA GLY A 186 22.29 9.39 13.12
C GLY A 186 23.41 10.34 13.56
N MET A 187 23.89 11.19 12.65
CA MET A 187 24.83 12.25 12.99
C MET A 187 24.20 13.25 13.97
N VAL A 188 22.95 13.65 13.72
CA VAL A 188 22.21 14.61 14.55
C VAL A 188 21.85 14.02 15.93
N PHE A 189 21.29 12.81 15.98
CA PHE A 189 20.70 12.27 17.21
C PHE A 189 21.59 11.28 17.97
N PHE A 190 22.62 10.70 17.37
CA PHE A 190 23.54 9.81 18.09
C PHE A 190 24.93 10.42 18.21
N VAL A 191 25.49 10.95 17.11
CA VAL A 191 26.88 11.43 17.09
C VAL A 191 27.03 12.81 17.74
N PHE A 192 26.14 13.77 17.52
CA PHE A 192 26.21 15.07 18.22
C PHE A 192 26.04 14.92 19.73
N PRO A 193 25.07 14.13 20.25
CA PRO A 193 25.01 13.81 21.67
C PRO A 193 26.25 13.12 22.20
N LEU A 194 26.86 12.23 21.41
CA LEU A 194 28.12 11.59 21.73
C LEU A 194 29.28 12.61 21.84
N ILE A 195 29.39 13.55 20.89
CA ILE A 195 30.38 14.64 20.95
C ILE A 195 30.18 15.43 22.24
N GLY A 196 28.94 15.77 22.57
CA GLY A 196 28.58 16.42 23.82
C GLY A 196 29.04 15.64 25.06
N MET A 197 28.81 14.32 25.07
CA MET A 197 29.31 13.42 26.13
C MET A 197 30.84 13.42 26.20
N VAL A 198 31.56 13.37 25.07
CA VAL A 198 33.04 13.39 25.07
C VAL A 198 33.59 14.68 25.66
N ILE A 199 32.97 15.82 25.34
CA ILE A 199 33.35 17.12 25.89
C ILE A 199 33.10 17.13 27.40
N MET A 200 31.97 16.61 27.86
CA MET A 200 31.66 16.50 29.29
C MET A 200 32.65 15.58 30.01
N ASP A 201 32.96 14.41 29.47
CA ASP A 201 33.93 13.48 30.06
C ASP A 201 35.35 14.09 30.12
N THR A 202 35.74 14.87 29.10
CA THR A 202 37.05 15.55 29.07
C THR A 202 37.09 16.77 29.99
N ALA A 203 35.95 17.44 30.18
CA ALA A 203 35.81 18.52 31.14
C ALA A 203 35.92 17.99 32.57
N ILE A 204 35.31 16.83 32.86
CA ILE A 204 35.43 16.11 34.14
C ILE A 204 36.91 15.86 34.47
N ASP A 205 37.71 15.42 33.50
CA ASP A 205 39.15 15.16 33.72
C ASP A 205 39.94 16.40 34.15
N ARG A 206 39.43 17.62 33.89
CA ARG A 206 40.07 18.89 34.22
C ARG A 206 39.62 19.50 35.54
N VAL A 207 38.52 19.01 36.13
CA VAL A 207 37.97 19.55 37.38
C VAL A 207 37.95 18.50 38.47
N LYS A 208 38.20 18.91 39.72
CA LYS A 208 38.22 18.00 40.87
C LYS A 208 36.85 17.42 41.22
N THR A 209 35.75 18.08 40.85
CA THR A 209 34.38 17.62 41.13
C THR A 209 33.43 17.87 39.96
N ASN A 210 32.48 16.95 39.71
CA ASN A 210 31.47 17.08 38.65
C ASN A 210 30.59 18.34 38.81
N LYS A 211 30.43 18.86 40.03
CA LYS A 211 29.67 20.09 40.29
C LYS A 211 30.37 21.33 39.72
N ALA A 212 31.70 21.32 39.64
CA ALA A 212 32.51 22.44 39.15
C ALA A 212 32.55 22.59 37.62
N ILE A 213 31.88 21.72 36.86
CA ILE A 213 31.71 21.92 35.40
C ILE A 213 30.76 23.10 35.19
N THR A 214 31.34 24.24 34.81
CA THR A 214 30.62 25.46 34.38
C THR A 214 30.62 25.55 32.86
N PHE A 215 29.77 26.41 32.30
CA PHE A 215 29.73 26.67 30.85
C PHE A 215 31.09 27.12 30.31
N LYS A 216 31.87 27.87 31.10
CA LYS A 216 33.23 28.29 30.73
C LYS A 216 34.19 27.11 30.55
N VAL A 217 34.17 26.13 31.46
CA VAL A 217 34.98 24.91 31.37
C VAL A 217 34.56 24.06 30.17
N PHE A 218 33.24 23.94 29.94
CA PHE A 218 32.70 23.27 28.76
C PHE A 218 33.20 23.92 27.47
N LEU A 219 33.09 25.25 27.35
CA LEU A 219 33.50 26.00 26.16
C LEU A 219 35.02 25.91 25.91
N GLN A 220 35.83 25.98 26.96
CA GLN A 220 37.29 25.81 26.83
C GLN A 220 37.66 24.39 26.40
N THR A 221 36.95 23.37 26.90
CA THR A 221 37.16 21.98 26.49
C THR A 221 36.71 21.75 25.05
N PHE A 222 35.57 22.32 24.66
CA PHE A 222 35.08 22.30 23.28
C PHE A 222 36.10 22.92 22.32
N LYS A 223 36.64 24.11 22.63
CA LYS A 223 37.69 24.76 21.81
C LYS A 223 38.92 23.87 21.63
N ASN A 224 39.36 23.16 22.68
CA ASN A 224 40.50 22.25 22.59
C ASN A 224 40.24 21.01 21.73
N LEU A 225 38.99 20.54 21.67
CA LEU A 225 38.60 19.38 20.86
C LEU A 225 38.08 19.78 19.48
N PHE A 226 37.91 21.08 19.22
CA PHE A 226 37.22 21.63 18.07
C PHE A 226 37.70 21.06 16.74
N TRP A 227 39.01 21.08 16.47
CA TRP A 227 39.57 20.57 15.23
C TRP A 227 39.38 19.07 15.03
N ARG A 228 39.29 18.29 16.12
CA ARG A 228 39.01 16.84 16.02
C ARG A 228 37.55 16.59 15.69
N ILE A 229 36.65 17.39 16.26
CA ILE A 229 35.20 17.34 16.00
C ILE A 229 34.92 17.77 14.58
N VAL A 230 35.44 18.93 14.16
CA VAL A 230 35.30 19.46 12.80
C VAL A 230 35.95 18.54 11.79
N GLY A 231 37.16 18.02 12.06
CA GLY A 231 37.82 17.06 11.17
C GLY A 231 36.98 15.80 10.96
N PHE A 232 36.47 15.20 12.05
CA PHE A 232 35.59 14.04 11.94
C PHE A 232 34.29 14.37 11.18
N GLY A 233 33.64 15.49 11.52
CA GLY A 233 32.40 15.93 10.88
C GLY A 233 32.58 16.20 9.38
N PHE A 234 33.67 16.86 9.00
CA PHE A 234 34.03 17.13 7.61
C PHE A 234 34.26 15.83 6.83
N PHE A 235 35.11 14.92 7.31
CA PHE A 235 35.34 13.65 6.62
C PHE A 235 34.08 12.76 6.57
N SER A 236 33.25 12.78 7.61
CA SER A 236 31.97 12.08 7.60
C SER A 236 31.01 12.66 6.56
N LEU A 237 30.93 13.98 6.42
CA LEU A 237 30.14 14.65 5.38
C LEU A 237 30.65 14.30 3.98
N VAL A 238 31.98 14.31 3.78
CA VAL A 238 32.59 13.87 2.52
C VAL A 238 32.17 12.44 2.19
N LEU A 239 32.16 11.51 3.16
CA LEU A 239 31.70 10.15 2.93
C LEU A 239 30.20 10.07 2.59
N ILE A 240 29.35 10.82 3.30
CA ILE A 240 27.89 10.90 3.03
C ILE A 240 27.63 11.36 1.59
N VAL A 241 28.40 12.33 1.10
CA VAL A 241 28.25 12.85 -0.26
C VAL A 241 28.87 11.91 -1.30
N VAL A 242 30.11 11.47 -1.09
CA VAL A 242 30.89 10.74 -2.10
C VAL A 242 30.44 9.28 -2.24
N CYS A 243 30.14 8.58 -1.13
CA CYS A 243 29.88 7.14 -1.19
C CYS A 243 28.58 6.79 -1.94
N ILE A 244 27.63 7.72 -1.96
CA ILE A 244 26.37 7.61 -2.67
C ILE A 244 26.15 8.82 -3.59
N LEU A 245 27.24 9.37 -4.15
CA LEU A 245 27.16 10.52 -5.07
C LEU A 245 26.15 10.32 -6.22
N PRO A 246 26.04 9.14 -6.85
CA PRO A 246 25.03 8.90 -7.88
C PRO A 246 23.59 9.11 -7.39
N TYR A 247 23.29 8.77 -6.13
CA TYR A 247 21.98 9.04 -5.52
C TYR A 247 21.70 10.53 -5.44
N TRP A 248 22.65 11.34 -4.95
CA TRP A 248 22.44 12.79 -4.83
C TRP A 248 22.23 13.48 -6.18
N ILE A 249 22.99 13.07 -7.20
CA ILE A 249 22.83 13.58 -8.57
C ILE A 249 21.44 13.18 -9.11
N ASN A 250 21.04 11.93 -8.91
CA ASN A 250 19.73 11.46 -9.30
C ASN A 250 18.60 12.21 -8.58
N SER A 251 18.65 12.36 -7.25
CA SER A 251 17.62 13.08 -6.49
C SER A 251 17.51 14.55 -6.89
N LYS A 252 18.59 15.18 -7.34
CA LYS A 252 18.56 16.54 -7.89
C LYS A 252 17.89 16.59 -9.26
N LYS A 253 18.17 15.60 -10.12
CA LYS A 253 17.63 15.53 -11.49
C LYS A 253 16.17 15.08 -11.51
N ASN A 254 15.81 14.18 -10.61
CA ASN A 254 14.50 13.56 -10.47
C ASN A 254 13.98 13.76 -9.03
N PRO A 255 13.58 14.99 -8.65
CA PRO A 255 13.04 15.24 -7.31
C PRO A 255 11.70 14.54 -7.09
N ILE A 256 11.40 14.19 -5.84
CA ILE A 256 10.10 13.61 -5.45
C ILE A 256 9.06 14.75 -5.44
N THR A 257 8.35 14.92 -6.55
CA THR A 257 7.32 15.97 -6.74
C THR A 257 5.89 15.44 -6.64
N GLN A 258 5.73 14.14 -6.41
CA GLN A 258 4.42 13.49 -6.30
C GLN A 258 3.60 13.97 -5.10
N VAL A 259 2.28 13.89 -5.21
CA VAL A 259 1.35 14.13 -4.10
C VAL A 259 1.72 13.21 -2.92
N PRO A 260 1.83 13.76 -1.69
CA PRO A 260 2.17 12.97 -0.51
C PRO A 260 1.21 11.80 -0.30
N ILE A 261 1.77 10.59 -0.22
CA ILE A 261 0.98 9.41 0.15
C ILE A 261 0.65 9.50 1.64
N PRO A 262 -0.64 9.38 2.06
CA PRO A 262 -1.02 9.33 3.46
C PRO A 262 -0.37 8.13 4.16
N HIS A 263 0.26 8.37 5.32
CA HIS A 263 0.99 7.36 6.07
C HIS A 263 0.66 7.45 7.56
N GLY A 264 0.34 6.32 8.18
CA GLY A 264 -0.23 6.30 9.53
C GLY A 264 0.67 6.88 10.62
N SER A 265 1.99 6.90 10.42
CA SER A 265 2.92 7.57 11.36
C SER A 265 2.73 9.09 11.47
N ARG A 266 1.99 9.71 10.54
CA ARG A 266 1.69 11.15 10.51
C ARG A 266 0.31 11.48 11.07
N ASP A 267 -0.51 10.47 11.34
CA ASP A 267 -1.86 10.66 11.86
C ASP A 267 -1.83 11.27 13.27
N ASN A 268 -2.98 11.80 13.69
CA ASN A 268 -3.24 12.06 15.09
C ASN A 268 -3.56 10.72 15.79
N PHE A 269 -2.67 10.26 16.66
CA PHE A 269 -2.78 8.96 17.34
C PHE A 269 -3.93 8.88 18.35
N LEU A 270 -4.51 10.02 18.74
CA LEU A 270 -5.70 10.06 19.59
C LEU A 270 -6.99 9.91 18.77
N GLU A 271 -6.96 10.26 17.48
CA GLU A 271 -8.09 10.08 16.56
C GLU A 271 -8.01 8.71 15.87
N VAL A 272 -6.84 8.37 15.34
CA VAL A 272 -6.55 7.09 14.69
C VAL A 272 -5.74 6.21 15.64
N THR A 273 -6.45 5.58 16.59
CA THR A 273 -5.85 4.79 17.67
C THR A 273 -5.06 3.57 17.17
N SER A 274 -5.43 3.03 16.00
CA SER A 274 -4.69 1.95 15.33
C SER A 274 -3.29 2.38 14.87
N SER A 275 -3.17 3.59 14.30
CA SER A 275 -1.88 4.19 13.96
C SER A 275 -1.04 4.45 15.22
N GLY A 276 -1.65 4.95 16.29
CA GLY A 276 -0.99 5.13 17.59
C GLY A 276 -0.46 3.83 18.21
N LEU A 277 -1.22 2.74 18.07
CA LEU A 277 -0.81 1.42 18.54
C LEU A 277 0.47 0.95 17.83
N VAL A 278 0.49 1.01 16.50
CA VAL A 278 1.61 0.52 15.68
C VAL A 278 2.82 1.45 15.76
N PHE A 279 2.66 2.76 15.59
CA PHE A 279 3.81 3.66 15.44
C PHE A 279 4.33 4.28 16.74
N PHE A 280 3.64 4.07 17.87
CA PHE A 280 4.05 4.62 19.17
C PHE A 280 4.02 3.59 20.30
N ILE A 281 2.89 2.95 20.57
CA ILE A 281 2.72 2.07 21.74
C ILE A 281 3.57 0.80 21.60
N ILE A 282 3.51 0.11 20.46
CA ILE A 282 4.28 -1.12 20.21
C ILE A 282 5.80 -0.85 20.28
N PRO A 283 6.36 0.15 19.55
CA PRO A 283 7.78 0.47 19.64
C PRO A 283 8.25 0.75 21.07
N TRP A 284 7.56 1.65 21.80
CA TRP A 284 7.96 1.96 23.16
C TRP A 284 7.73 0.78 24.10
N GLY A 285 6.62 0.07 24.00
CA GLY A 285 6.29 -1.12 24.78
C GLY A 285 6.57 -0.93 26.28
N ILE A 286 7.40 -1.82 26.85
CA ILE A 286 7.78 -1.76 28.27
C ILE A 286 8.58 -0.50 28.64
N LEU A 287 9.24 0.16 27.66
CA LEU A 287 10.03 1.35 27.90
C LEU A 287 9.15 2.51 28.42
N LEU A 288 7.85 2.53 28.08
CA LEU A 288 6.91 3.53 28.59
C LEU A 288 6.89 3.57 30.13
N PHE A 289 6.96 2.42 30.80
CA PHE A 289 6.92 2.33 32.26
C PHE A 289 8.19 2.86 32.94
N ILE A 290 9.32 2.89 32.23
CA ILE A 290 10.62 3.33 32.76
C ILE A 290 11.04 4.71 32.26
N MET A 291 10.15 5.43 31.56
CA MET A 291 10.43 6.76 31.00
C MET A 291 10.99 7.78 32.01
N PRO A 292 10.47 7.91 33.25
CA PRO A 292 11.03 8.86 34.20
C PRO A 292 12.46 8.50 34.60
N TYR A 293 12.79 7.21 34.69
CA TYR A 293 14.17 6.75 34.90
C TYR A 293 15.07 7.06 33.69
N ILE A 294 14.59 6.82 32.46
CA ILE A 294 15.31 7.13 31.22
C ILE A 294 15.69 8.62 31.20
N PHE A 295 14.70 9.50 31.35
CA PHE A 295 14.93 10.95 31.33
C PHE A 295 15.78 11.40 32.52
N TYR A 296 15.54 10.89 33.72
CA TYR A 296 16.36 11.22 34.90
C TYR A 296 17.84 10.89 34.66
N ARG A 297 18.14 9.72 34.08
CA ARG A 297 19.52 9.33 33.77
C ARG A 297 20.09 10.16 32.64
N TYR A 298 19.35 10.39 31.56
CA TYR A 298 19.85 11.16 30.43
C TYR A 298 20.03 12.65 30.72
N PHE A 299 19.25 13.25 31.60
CA PHE A 299 19.47 14.63 32.07
C PHE A 299 20.53 14.76 33.16
N SER A 300 21.35 13.71 33.39
CA SER A 300 22.56 13.84 34.19
C SER A 300 23.65 14.61 33.44
N LYS A 301 24.55 15.30 34.17
CA LYS A 301 25.59 16.17 33.56
C LYS A 301 26.38 15.50 32.43
N ARG A 302 26.71 14.21 32.57
CA ARG A 302 27.46 13.45 31.57
C ARG A 302 26.66 13.19 30.29
N TYR A 303 25.36 12.95 30.41
CA TYR A 303 24.49 12.53 29.31
C TYR A 303 23.57 13.62 28.78
N LEU A 304 23.68 14.85 29.27
CA LEU A 304 22.75 15.96 28.99
C LEU A 304 22.33 16.07 27.52
N PHE A 305 23.27 15.95 26.58
CA PHE A 305 22.97 16.05 25.15
C PHE A 305 22.17 14.85 24.61
N PHE A 306 22.37 13.65 25.17
CA PHE A 306 21.48 12.51 24.90
C PHE A 306 20.09 12.76 25.48
N GLY A 307 19.97 13.46 26.61
CA GLY A 307 18.69 13.91 27.17
C GLY A 307 17.92 14.87 26.27
N LEU A 308 18.60 15.85 25.68
CA LEU A 308 18.00 16.73 24.67
C LEU A 308 17.60 15.96 23.41
N SER A 309 18.45 15.03 22.97
CA SER A 309 18.20 14.25 21.77
C SER A 309 17.01 13.30 21.90
N ILE A 310 16.93 12.54 23.00
CA ILE A 310 15.80 11.62 23.22
C ILE A 310 14.49 12.39 23.42
N ALA A 311 14.52 13.57 24.07
CA ALA A 311 13.34 14.42 24.19
C ALA A 311 12.83 14.85 22.80
N MET A 312 13.73 15.31 21.93
CA MET A 312 13.37 15.68 20.56
C MET A 312 12.82 14.50 19.77
N LEU A 313 13.49 13.34 19.82
CA LEU A 313 13.03 12.13 19.13
C LEU A 313 11.66 11.66 19.62
N THR A 314 11.41 11.72 20.92
CA THR A 314 10.12 11.32 21.52
C THR A 314 9.01 12.26 21.04
N ILE A 315 9.28 13.56 20.94
CA ILE A 315 8.31 14.55 20.44
C ILE A 315 8.06 14.36 18.95
N LEU A 316 9.12 14.22 18.12
CA LEU A 316 8.99 13.99 16.69
C LEU A 316 8.25 12.67 16.37
N GLY A 317 8.45 11.64 17.20
CA GLY A 317 7.74 10.37 17.10
C GLY A 317 6.25 10.43 17.44
N THR A 318 5.73 11.56 17.94
CA THR A 318 4.27 11.73 18.20
C THR A 318 3.45 11.97 16.94
N GLY A 319 4.08 12.11 15.77
CA GLY A 319 3.37 12.28 14.51
C GLY A 319 2.53 13.55 14.44
N GLY A 320 1.31 13.45 13.91
CA GLY A 320 0.34 14.55 13.86
C GLY A 320 -0.38 14.81 15.19
N THR A 321 -0.14 13.99 16.22
CA THR A 321 -0.78 14.13 17.54
C THR A 321 -0.40 15.44 18.24
N THR A 322 0.79 15.96 17.96
CA THR A 322 1.21 17.28 18.44
C THR A 322 1.55 18.17 17.25
N PRO A 323 1.38 19.50 17.34
CA PRO A 323 1.73 20.40 16.24
C PRO A 323 3.25 20.62 16.10
N ILE A 324 4.06 20.04 16.98
CA ILE A 324 5.50 20.30 17.07
C ILE A 324 6.26 19.69 15.87
N PRO A 325 6.04 18.42 15.47
CA PRO A 325 6.76 17.82 14.36
C PRO A 325 6.54 18.59 13.05
N LEU A 326 5.30 19.00 12.77
CA LEU A 326 4.98 19.84 11.61
C LEU A 326 5.70 21.20 11.66
N LYS A 327 5.71 21.87 12.82
CA LYS A 327 6.40 23.17 12.98
C LYS A 327 7.92 23.08 12.85
N ILE A 328 8.53 21.99 13.31
CA ILE A 328 9.99 21.81 13.26
C ILE A 328 10.45 21.36 11.87
N LEU A 329 9.72 20.44 11.24
CA LEU A 329 10.09 19.87 9.94
C LEU A 329 9.61 20.73 8.76
N GLY A 330 8.56 21.53 8.94
CA GLY A 330 7.84 22.18 7.85
C GLY A 330 6.95 21.20 7.08
N GLU A 331 6.05 21.74 6.25
CA GLU A 331 5.05 20.93 5.52
C GLU A 331 5.70 19.91 4.57
N THR A 332 6.74 20.33 3.83
CA THR A 332 7.41 19.47 2.85
C THR A 332 8.06 18.24 3.50
N ALA A 333 8.89 18.43 4.53
CA ALA A 333 9.58 17.31 5.15
C ALA A 333 8.64 16.45 6.00
N PHE A 334 7.62 17.05 6.64
CA PHE A 334 6.59 16.29 7.36
C PHE A 334 5.84 15.34 6.42
N ASN A 335 5.46 15.81 5.23
CA ASN A 335 4.70 15.03 4.27
C ASN A 335 5.51 13.97 3.50
N ILE A 336 6.84 14.11 3.44
CA ILE A 336 7.73 13.16 2.76
C ILE A 336 8.29 12.11 3.73
N LEU A 337 8.59 12.48 4.97
CA LEU A 337 9.26 11.58 5.92
C LEU A 337 8.25 10.60 6.57
N THR A 338 8.72 9.38 6.79
CA THR A 338 8.04 8.44 7.70
C THR A 338 8.52 8.72 9.13
N LEU A 339 7.60 9.14 9.99
CA LEU A 339 7.92 9.66 11.33
C LEU A 339 8.13 8.56 12.37
N ASP A 340 7.73 7.32 12.05
CA ASP A 340 8.01 6.10 12.81
C ASP A 340 9.50 5.91 13.10
N ARG A 341 10.37 6.37 12.17
CA ARG A 341 11.83 6.34 12.32
C ARG A 341 12.32 7.09 13.56
N PHE A 342 11.65 8.17 13.97
CA PHE A 342 12.02 8.91 15.17
C PHE A 342 11.71 8.10 16.44
N THR A 343 10.59 7.40 16.48
CA THR A 343 10.24 6.46 17.57
C THR A 343 11.22 5.29 17.61
N LEU A 344 11.62 4.75 16.45
CA LEU A 344 12.66 3.74 16.34
C LEU A 344 13.97 4.22 16.96
N TRP A 345 14.46 5.39 16.57
CA TRP A 345 15.72 5.92 17.13
C TRP A 345 15.62 6.23 18.62
N ALA A 346 14.48 6.71 19.12
CA ALA A 346 14.28 6.99 20.55
C ALA A 346 14.40 5.72 21.40
N THR A 347 13.74 4.65 20.98
CA THR A 347 13.70 3.38 21.71
C THR A 347 15.04 2.66 21.67
N ILE A 348 15.75 2.70 20.54
CA ILE A 348 17.12 2.18 20.41
C ILE A 348 18.10 2.97 21.27
N MET A 349 17.96 4.31 21.29
CA MET A 349 18.74 5.15 22.18
C MET A 349 18.55 4.73 23.63
N ALA A 350 17.32 4.42 24.06
CA ALA A 350 17.00 4.04 25.43
C ALA A 350 17.55 2.66 25.88
N LEU A 351 17.96 1.77 24.96
CA LEU A 351 18.40 0.40 25.30
C LEU A 351 19.50 0.30 26.37
N PRO A 352 20.58 1.10 26.36
CA PRO A 352 21.59 1.10 27.42
C PRO A 352 21.02 1.41 28.80
N LEU A 353 20.01 2.28 28.88
CA LEU A 353 19.38 2.65 30.14
C LEU A 353 18.41 1.57 30.61
N LEU A 354 17.70 0.90 29.69
CA LEU A 354 16.96 -0.31 30.02
C LEU A 354 17.92 -1.38 30.58
N GLY A 355 19.05 -1.63 29.92
CA GLY A 355 20.07 -2.55 30.42
C GLY A 355 20.62 -2.17 31.80
N GLU A 356 20.86 -0.86 32.05
CA GLU A 356 21.25 -0.34 33.37
C GLU A 356 20.15 -0.62 34.42
N PHE A 357 18.89 -0.32 34.09
CA PHE A 357 17.76 -0.50 34.97
C PHE A 357 17.60 -1.97 35.38
N ILE A 358 17.64 -2.89 34.43
CA ILE A 358 17.53 -4.33 34.68
C ILE A 358 18.70 -4.85 35.51
N TYR A 359 19.94 -4.46 35.18
CA TYR A 359 21.09 -4.81 36.00
C TYR A 359 20.91 -4.36 37.46
N ARG A 360 20.47 -3.12 37.68
CA ARG A 360 20.26 -2.58 39.03
C ARG A 360 19.11 -3.28 39.75
N MET A 361 18.08 -3.70 39.01
CA MET A 361 16.94 -4.45 39.54
C MET A 361 17.32 -5.89 39.90
N VAL A 362 18.19 -6.56 39.15
CA VAL A 362 18.52 -7.99 39.37
C VAL A 362 19.69 -8.20 40.34
N GLU A 363 20.74 -7.37 40.23
CA GLU A 363 22.00 -7.54 40.97
C GLU A 363 22.42 -6.30 41.79
N GLY A 364 21.82 -5.14 41.54
CA GLY A 364 22.33 -3.86 42.05
C GLY A 364 21.57 -3.25 43.24
N ASP A 365 21.71 -1.94 43.34
CA ASP A 365 21.19 -1.13 44.44
C ASP A 365 19.65 -0.98 44.44
N LEU A 366 19.01 -1.01 43.26
CA LEU A 366 17.55 -0.97 43.14
C LEU A 366 16.92 -2.22 43.76
N LYS A 367 17.52 -3.40 43.58
CA LYS A 367 17.11 -4.64 44.26
C LYS A 367 17.08 -4.46 45.77
N VAL A 368 18.22 -4.07 46.34
CA VAL A 368 18.39 -3.91 47.79
C VAL A 368 17.39 -2.89 48.34
N GLN A 369 17.21 -1.77 47.63
CA GLN A 369 16.26 -0.75 48.04
C GLN A 369 14.80 -1.23 48.01
N LEU A 370 14.38 -1.95 46.95
CA LEU A 370 13.03 -2.48 46.85
C LEU A 370 12.78 -3.57 47.91
N GLN A 371 13.74 -4.46 48.13
CA GLN A 371 13.63 -5.51 49.14
C GLN A 371 13.56 -4.94 50.56
N ASN A 372 14.38 -3.94 50.89
CA ASN A 372 14.37 -3.32 52.20
C ASN A 372 13.10 -2.49 52.47
N ARG A 373 12.49 -1.90 51.42
CA ARG A 373 11.33 -1.01 51.57
C ARG A 373 9.98 -1.72 51.44
N PHE A 374 9.87 -2.67 50.52
CA PHE A 374 8.60 -3.32 50.15
C PHE A 374 8.65 -4.85 50.30
N GLY A 375 9.79 -5.41 50.70
CA GLY A 375 9.97 -6.86 50.88
C GLY A 375 10.42 -7.59 49.60
N ALA A 376 10.95 -8.81 49.81
CA ALA A 376 11.47 -9.64 48.72
C ALA A 376 10.37 -10.14 47.76
N VAL A 377 9.15 -10.35 48.27
CA VAL A 377 7.99 -10.79 47.47
C VAL A 377 7.59 -9.72 46.46
N TYR A 378 7.46 -8.46 46.89
CA TYR A 378 7.13 -7.34 46.01
C TYR A 378 8.14 -7.20 44.87
N HIS A 379 9.44 -7.27 45.20
CA HIS A 379 10.51 -7.22 44.20
C HIS A 379 10.40 -8.35 43.16
N ARG A 380 10.10 -9.59 43.58
CA ARG A 380 9.89 -10.72 42.68
C ARG A 380 8.66 -10.55 41.79
N ILE A 381 7.55 -10.06 42.34
CA ILE A 381 6.33 -9.76 41.57
C ILE A 381 6.62 -8.70 40.51
N LEU A 382 7.28 -7.59 40.89
CA LEU A 382 7.65 -6.53 39.96
C LEU A 382 8.58 -7.04 38.86
N GLY A 383 9.56 -7.88 39.20
CA GLY A 383 10.43 -8.55 38.24
C GLY A 383 9.65 -9.46 37.29
N GLY A 384 8.71 -10.25 37.83
CA GLY A 384 7.83 -11.13 37.05
C GLY A 384 6.92 -10.35 36.10
N LEU A 385 6.32 -9.23 36.54
CA LEU A 385 5.51 -8.34 35.71
C LEU A 385 6.33 -7.70 34.59
N LEU A 386 7.58 -7.29 34.86
CA LEU A 386 8.44 -6.70 33.84
C LEU A 386 8.83 -7.74 32.78
N VAL A 387 9.26 -8.94 33.20
CA VAL A 387 9.59 -10.04 32.27
C VAL A 387 8.34 -10.49 31.50
N GLY A 388 7.22 -10.67 32.20
CA GLY A 388 5.93 -11.00 31.59
C GLY A 388 5.46 -9.95 30.60
N GLY A 389 5.65 -8.66 30.90
CA GLY A 389 5.34 -7.54 30.01
C GLY A 389 6.22 -7.51 28.76
N ILE A 390 7.52 -7.79 28.90
CA ILE A 390 8.43 -7.93 27.73
C ILE A 390 7.98 -9.10 26.87
N LEU A 391 7.75 -10.28 27.45
CA LEU A 391 7.30 -11.46 26.70
C LEU A 391 5.93 -11.24 26.05
N PHE A 392 5.02 -10.57 26.74
CA PHE A 392 3.73 -10.17 26.18
C PHE A 392 3.91 -9.28 24.96
N MET A 393 4.75 -8.24 25.03
CA MET A 393 5.01 -7.37 23.88
C MET A 393 5.64 -8.14 22.70
N VAL A 394 6.57 -9.06 22.98
CA VAL A 394 7.17 -9.93 21.95
C VAL A 394 6.11 -10.77 21.25
N ILE A 395 5.29 -11.50 22.03
CA ILE A 395 4.25 -12.38 21.50
C ILE A 395 3.19 -11.57 20.76
N PHE A 396 2.74 -10.45 21.34
CA PHE A 396 1.73 -9.57 20.75
C PHE A 396 2.20 -9.01 19.41
N THR A 397 3.42 -8.46 19.36
CA THR A 397 4.00 -7.87 18.13
C THR A 397 4.16 -8.93 17.05
N MET A 398 4.70 -10.10 17.38
CA MET A 398 4.84 -11.19 16.40
C MET A 398 3.50 -11.77 15.93
N SER A 399 2.48 -11.74 16.78
CA SER A 399 1.14 -12.26 16.45
C SER A 399 0.26 -11.23 15.76
N LEU A 400 0.71 -9.98 15.60
CA LEU A 400 -0.07 -8.90 15.00
C LEU A 400 -0.55 -9.28 13.59
N GLY A 401 0.33 -9.89 12.79
CA GLY A 401 0.01 -10.37 11.44
C GLY A 401 -1.03 -11.50 11.39
N TYR A 402 -1.28 -12.21 12.51
CA TYR A 402 -2.34 -13.21 12.61
C TYR A 402 -3.71 -12.55 12.85
N PHE A 403 -3.77 -11.51 13.69
CA PHE A 403 -5.01 -10.76 13.94
C PHE A 403 -5.39 -9.89 12.75
N ARG A 404 -4.41 -9.30 12.07
CA ARG A 404 -4.61 -8.47 10.89
C ARG A 404 -3.48 -8.72 9.90
N PRO A 405 -3.70 -9.58 8.88
CA PRO A 405 -2.71 -9.86 7.85
C PRO A 405 -2.23 -8.57 7.19
N SER A 406 -0.90 -8.36 7.18
CA SER A 406 -0.26 -7.24 6.48
C SER A 406 -0.24 -7.43 4.96
N GLN A 407 -0.35 -8.68 4.50
CA GLN A 407 -0.32 -9.06 3.10
C GLN A 407 -1.37 -10.13 2.78
N PRO A 408 -1.78 -10.24 1.50
CA PRO A 408 -2.59 -11.35 1.02
C PRO A 408 -1.92 -12.70 1.28
N SER A 409 -2.72 -13.78 1.21
CA SER A 409 -2.21 -15.14 1.30
C SER A 409 -1.10 -15.41 0.28
N LYS A 410 -0.16 -16.31 0.62
CA LYS A 410 1.00 -16.59 -0.23
C LYS A 410 0.58 -17.14 -1.60
N ILE A 411 1.01 -16.48 -2.66
CA ILE A 411 0.69 -16.84 -4.05
C ILE A 411 1.77 -17.77 -4.60
N LYS A 412 1.34 -18.86 -5.26
CA LYS A 412 2.23 -19.70 -6.06
C LYS A 412 2.51 -18.99 -7.39
N MET A 413 3.70 -18.43 -7.56
CA MET A 413 4.05 -17.62 -8.74
C MET A 413 4.28 -18.43 -10.01
N LEU A 414 4.70 -19.71 -9.91
CA LEU A 414 5.13 -20.52 -11.05
C LEU A 414 4.11 -20.58 -12.21
N PRO A 415 2.80 -20.78 -12.00
CA PRO A 415 1.82 -20.73 -13.09
C PRO A 415 1.77 -19.39 -13.82
N ILE A 416 1.95 -18.27 -13.11
CA ILE A 416 1.97 -16.92 -13.69
C ILE A 416 3.25 -16.72 -14.50
N VAL A 417 4.39 -17.11 -13.94
CA VAL A 417 5.70 -17.03 -14.60
C VAL A 417 5.71 -17.88 -15.88
N ASN A 418 5.18 -19.11 -15.80
CA ASN A 418 5.03 -19.99 -16.97
C ASN A 418 4.13 -19.34 -18.03
N PHE A 419 3.00 -18.76 -17.63
CA PHE A 419 2.13 -18.04 -18.55
C PHE A 419 2.85 -16.89 -19.24
N LEU A 420 3.59 -16.05 -18.50
CA LEU A 420 4.33 -14.91 -19.06
C LEU A 420 5.48 -15.32 -19.98
N ASN A 421 6.14 -16.45 -19.69
CA ASN A 421 7.23 -16.97 -20.50
C ASN A 421 6.75 -17.77 -21.74
N GLN A 422 5.47 -18.13 -21.79
CA GLN A 422 4.85 -18.80 -22.94
C GLN A 422 4.39 -17.77 -23.97
N ASP A 423 4.38 -18.17 -25.24
CA ASP A 423 3.77 -17.44 -26.35
C ASP A 423 4.18 -15.95 -26.46
N GLN A 424 5.39 -15.61 -26.02
CA GLN A 424 5.94 -14.25 -26.00
C GLN A 424 5.08 -13.24 -25.24
N HIS A 425 4.33 -13.69 -24.23
CA HIS A 425 3.48 -12.81 -23.41
C HIS A 425 4.29 -11.74 -22.67
N ASP A 426 5.59 -11.94 -22.47
CA ASP A 426 6.56 -10.98 -21.94
C ASP A 426 6.81 -9.75 -22.86
N GLN A 427 6.37 -9.77 -24.12
CA GLN A 427 6.39 -8.61 -25.01
C GLN A 427 5.35 -7.55 -24.67
N TRP A 428 4.43 -7.83 -23.73
CA TRP A 428 3.45 -6.87 -23.24
C TRP A 428 3.61 -6.64 -21.75
N ARG A 429 3.10 -5.50 -21.27
CA ARG A 429 3.04 -5.22 -19.84
C ARG A 429 1.90 -5.99 -19.20
N TYR A 430 2.09 -6.33 -17.92
CA TYR A 430 1.05 -6.92 -17.07
C TYR A 430 0.72 -6.03 -15.87
N LEU A 431 -0.42 -6.27 -15.22
CA LEU A 431 -0.81 -5.64 -13.97
C LEU A 431 -1.34 -6.69 -12.97
N PRO A 432 -0.72 -6.86 -11.80
CA PRO A 432 -1.25 -7.71 -10.73
C PRO A 432 -2.25 -6.94 -9.86
N LEU A 433 -3.38 -7.57 -9.50
CA LEU A 433 -4.40 -7.02 -8.62
C LEU A 433 -4.71 -8.00 -7.47
N GLY A 434 -4.49 -7.56 -6.22
CA GLY A 434 -4.69 -8.38 -5.02
C GLY A 434 -3.47 -9.23 -4.63
N PHE A 435 -2.26 -8.75 -4.96
CA PHE A 435 -0.99 -9.44 -4.70
C PHE A 435 -0.27 -8.88 -3.46
N GLY A 436 -0.56 -7.65 -3.06
CA GLY A 436 0.21 -6.94 -2.05
C GLY A 436 1.70 -6.90 -2.43
N ASP A 437 2.60 -6.96 -1.44
CA ASP A 437 4.03 -6.79 -1.75
C ASP A 437 4.63 -7.97 -2.52
N GLN A 438 3.88 -9.08 -2.66
CA GLN A 438 4.28 -10.24 -3.45
C GLN A 438 4.44 -9.93 -4.95
N MET A 439 3.90 -8.82 -5.46
CA MET A 439 4.17 -8.40 -6.84
C MET A 439 5.66 -8.11 -7.09
N ALA A 440 6.42 -7.69 -6.06
CA ALA A 440 7.86 -7.51 -6.18
C ALA A 440 8.57 -8.85 -6.37
N TRP A 441 8.07 -9.91 -5.73
CA TRP A 441 8.58 -11.25 -5.93
C TRP A 441 8.24 -11.80 -7.32
N LEU A 442 7.02 -11.55 -7.84
CA LEU A 442 6.67 -11.89 -9.22
C LEU A 442 7.61 -11.19 -10.21
N SER A 443 7.85 -9.88 -10.03
CA SER A 443 8.71 -9.06 -10.90
C SER A 443 10.18 -9.51 -10.88
N ALA A 444 10.63 -10.15 -9.80
CA ALA A 444 11.98 -10.72 -9.70
C ALA A 444 12.12 -12.09 -10.41
N GLN A 445 11.01 -12.70 -10.84
CA GLN A 445 10.99 -14.03 -11.46
C GLN A 445 10.69 -14.01 -12.97
N THR A 446 10.42 -12.85 -13.55
CA THR A 446 10.05 -12.69 -14.95
C THR A 446 10.72 -11.47 -15.59
N ASN A 447 10.92 -11.53 -16.90
CA ASN A 447 11.38 -10.40 -17.71
C ASN A 447 10.21 -9.51 -18.17
N ALA A 448 8.97 -9.97 -18.01
CA ALA A 448 7.79 -9.18 -18.35
C ALA A 448 7.76 -7.91 -17.48
N MET A 449 7.36 -6.79 -18.09
CA MET A 449 7.31 -5.49 -17.42
C MET A 449 5.91 -5.20 -16.88
N THR A 450 5.81 -4.32 -15.89
CA THR A 450 4.53 -3.83 -15.37
C THR A 450 4.48 -2.31 -15.29
N VAL A 451 3.27 -1.77 -15.36
CA VAL A 451 2.99 -0.33 -15.19
C VAL A 451 3.02 0.11 -13.72
N ASP A 452 2.88 -0.83 -12.79
CA ASP A 452 2.88 -0.60 -11.35
C ASP A 452 4.26 -0.91 -10.74
N GLY A 453 4.40 -0.80 -9.41
CA GLY A 453 5.63 -1.14 -8.69
C GLY A 453 5.52 -0.91 -7.19
N ASN A 454 6.45 -1.48 -6.42
CA ASN A 454 6.44 -1.36 -4.95
C ASN A 454 7.36 -0.28 -4.39
N TYR A 455 8.14 0.43 -5.21
CA TYR A 455 9.01 1.50 -4.74
C TYR A 455 8.47 2.88 -5.10
N HIS A 456 7.57 3.39 -4.24
CA HIS A 456 6.75 4.57 -4.53
C HIS A 456 7.53 5.88 -4.74
N SER A 457 8.79 5.98 -4.30
CA SER A 457 9.63 7.15 -4.57
C SER A 457 10.16 7.21 -6.01
N ALA A 458 10.05 6.11 -6.77
CA ALA A 458 10.50 6.01 -8.14
C ALA A 458 9.36 6.12 -9.17
N ARG A 459 8.13 6.44 -8.73
CA ARG A 459 6.98 6.64 -9.63
C ARG A 459 7.28 7.79 -10.59
N ARG A 460 7.01 7.56 -11.88
CA ARG A 460 7.21 8.54 -12.96
C ARG A 460 5.95 8.83 -13.77
N LEU A 461 4.95 7.93 -13.72
CA LEU A 461 3.73 8.06 -14.48
C LEU A 461 2.82 9.13 -13.82
N PRO A 462 2.35 10.14 -14.57
CA PRO A 462 1.47 11.20 -14.04
C PRO A 462 0.27 10.64 -13.26
N GLU A 463 -0.34 9.57 -13.77
CA GLU A 463 -1.51 8.90 -13.19
C GLU A 463 -1.24 8.31 -11.79
N LEU A 464 0.04 8.08 -11.46
CA LEU A 464 0.51 7.63 -10.16
C LEU A 464 1.11 8.77 -9.32
N THR A 465 1.64 9.83 -9.92
CA THR A 465 2.29 10.93 -9.20
C THR A 465 1.33 12.04 -8.80
N THR A 466 0.23 12.24 -9.52
CA THR A 466 -0.76 13.29 -9.21
C THR A 466 -1.82 12.82 -8.21
N ARG A 467 -1.89 11.53 -7.90
CA ARG A 467 -2.89 10.94 -6.99
C ARG A 467 -2.24 10.29 -5.77
N ALA A 468 -2.92 10.28 -4.63
CA ALA A 468 -2.44 9.73 -3.37
C ALA A 468 -2.52 8.19 -3.29
N ILE A 469 -2.05 7.48 -4.32
CA ILE A 469 -2.15 6.01 -4.45
C ILE A 469 -0.78 5.31 -4.45
N GLU A 470 -0.53 4.44 -3.48
CA GLU A 470 0.73 3.66 -3.40
C GLU A 470 0.90 2.71 -4.59
N ARG A 471 -0.14 1.92 -4.87
CA ARG A 471 -0.24 0.89 -5.91
C ARG A 471 -1.64 0.88 -6.49
N LEU A 472 -1.80 0.49 -7.74
CA LEU A 472 -3.11 0.46 -8.40
C LEU A 472 -4.08 -0.52 -7.74
N GLU A 473 -3.58 -1.61 -7.13
CA GLU A 473 -4.41 -2.49 -6.30
C GLU A 473 -4.94 -1.78 -5.05
N ASN A 474 -4.22 -0.83 -4.46
CA ASN A 474 -4.70 -0.13 -3.26
C ASN A 474 -5.92 0.78 -3.53
N SER A 475 -6.35 0.91 -4.79
CA SER A 475 -7.57 1.63 -5.20
C SER A 475 -8.82 1.22 -4.43
N LYS A 476 -8.97 -0.07 -4.09
CA LYS A 476 -10.06 -0.60 -3.25
C LYS A 476 -10.16 0.10 -1.89
N PHE A 477 -9.03 0.53 -1.33
CA PHE A 477 -8.94 1.12 0.02
C PHE A 477 -8.75 2.63 0.02
N ARG A 478 -8.43 3.23 -1.13
CA ARG A 478 -8.17 4.68 -1.28
C ARG A 478 -9.36 5.44 -1.89
N GLY A 479 -10.50 4.77 -2.04
CA GLY A 479 -11.72 5.40 -2.56
C GLY A 479 -11.61 5.84 -4.01
N VAL A 480 -12.22 6.98 -4.33
CA VAL A 480 -12.39 7.44 -5.73
C VAL A 480 -11.07 7.79 -6.40
N GLU A 481 -10.14 8.44 -5.69
CA GLU A 481 -8.84 8.79 -6.28
C GLU A 481 -8.14 7.56 -6.82
N GLY A 482 -8.16 6.49 -6.03
CA GLY A 482 -7.54 5.23 -6.37
C GLY A 482 -8.23 4.51 -7.51
N ILE A 483 -9.56 4.40 -7.47
CA ILE A 483 -10.33 3.75 -8.54
C ILE A 483 -10.21 4.51 -9.85
N GLY A 484 -10.24 5.84 -9.82
CA GLY A 484 -10.05 6.66 -11.01
C GLY A 484 -8.67 6.46 -11.65
N SER A 485 -7.61 6.31 -10.85
CA SER A 485 -6.26 6.00 -11.37
C SER A 485 -6.26 4.65 -12.09
N LEU A 486 -6.80 3.61 -11.44
CA LEU A 486 -6.91 2.27 -12.02
C LEU A 486 -7.72 2.31 -13.33
N GLN A 487 -8.88 2.96 -13.33
CA GLN A 487 -9.76 3.07 -14.50
C GLN A 487 -9.06 3.74 -15.69
N GLN A 488 -8.15 4.70 -15.49
CA GLN A 488 -7.37 5.31 -16.57
C GLN A 488 -6.44 4.30 -17.25
N PHE A 489 -5.72 3.48 -16.48
CA PHE A 489 -4.88 2.40 -17.03
C PHE A 489 -5.71 1.33 -17.76
N LEU A 490 -6.90 1.02 -17.24
CA LEU A 490 -7.80 0.02 -17.84
C LEU A 490 -8.51 0.51 -19.10
N THR A 491 -8.77 1.81 -19.19
CA THR A 491 -9.50 2.41 -20.32
C THR A 491 -8.58 2.66 -21.50
N VAL A 492 -7.34 3.15 -21.28
CA VAL A 492 -6.37 3.41 -22.36
C VAL A 492 -5.11 2.52 -22.20
N PRO A 493 -5.24 1.19 -22.28
CA PRO A 493 -4.13 0.26 -22.08
C PRO A 493 -3.06 0.35 -23.17
N GLU A 494 -3.41 0.80 -24.38
CA GLU A 494 -2.51 0.91 -25.52
C GLU A 494 -1.39 1.92 -25.26
N LYS A 495 -1.68 2.99 -24.51
CA LYS A 495 -0.69 3.99 -24.06
C LYS A 495 0.46 3.35 -23.28
N TYR A 496 0.20 2.23 -22.61
CA TYR A 496 1.15 1.54 -21.74
C TYR A 496 1.55 0.15 -22.23
N ASN A 497 1.15 -0.27 -23.44
CA ASN A 497 1.33 -1.64 -23.90
C ASN A 497 0.82 -2.68 -22.88
N LEU A 498 -0.21 -2.34 -22.10
CA LEU A 498 -0.74 -3.18 -21.02
C LEU A 498 -1.75 -4.18 -21.61
N LYS A 499 -1.41 -5.47 -21.59
CA LYS A 499 -2.24 -6.51 -22.23
C LYS A 499 -2.84 -7.51 -21.27
N TYR A 500 -2.13 -7.83 -20.18
CA TYR A 500 -2.52 -8.91 -19.26
C TYR A 500 -2.78 -8.37 -17.85
N ILE A 501 -3.84 -8.85 -17.22
CA ILE A 501 -4.16 -8.53 -15.83
C ILE A 501 -4.34 -9.84 -15.05
N PHE A 502 -3.64 -9.96 -13.93
CA PHE A 502 -3.75 -11.09 -13.02
C PHE A 502 -4.62 -10.67 -11.83
N SER A 503 -5.87 -11.12 -11.84
CA SER A 503 -6.85 -10.80 -10.79
C SER A 503 -6.88 -11.91 -9.74
N ASN A 504 -6.40 -11.60 -8.53
CA ASN A 504 -6.52 -12.45 -7.35
C ASN A 504 -7.65 -11.99 -6.42
N ASP A 505 -8.02 -10.70 -6.47
CA ASP A 505 -9.16 -10.13 -5.76
C ASP A 505 -10.31 -9.84 -6.73
N LYS A 506 -11.41 -10.57 -6.57
CA LYS A 506 -12.61 -10.44 -7.42
C LYS A 506 -13.18 -9.03 -7.44
N PHE A 507 -12.89 -8.19 -6.43
CA PHE A 507 -13.31 -6.79 -6.39
C PHE A 507 -13.08 -6.05 -7.72
N TYR A 508 -12.00 -6.34 -8.46
CA TYR A 508 -11.69 -5.61 -9.70
C TYR A 508 -12.35 -6.21 -10.96
N ASP A 509 -12.85 -7.44 -10.91
CA ASP A 509 -13.36 -8.15 -12.10
C ASP A 509 -14.48 -7.39 -12.85
N PRO A 510 -15.45 -6.71 -12.17
CA PRO A 510 -16.46 -5.93 -12.87
C PRO A 510 -15.89 -4.79 -13.71
N VAL A 511 -14.93 -4.02 -13.18
CA VAL A 511 -14.35 -2.90 -13.93
C VAL A 511 -13.57 -3.38 -15.14
N LEU A 512 -12.93 -4.56 -15.06
CA LEU A 512 -12.28 -5.20 -16.21
C LEU A 512 -13.30 -5.52 -17.30
N TYR A 513 -14.41 -6.19 -16.96
CA TYR A 513 -15.46 -6.50 -17.91
C TYR A 513 -16.06 -5.25 -18.58
N PHE A 514 -16.44 -4.25 -17.77
CA PHE A 514 -17.07 -3.03 -18.26
C PHE A 514 -16.09 -2.05 -18.95
N CYS A 515 -14.77 -2.26 -18.84
CA CYS A 515 -13.76 -1.57 -19.67
C CYS A 515 -13.37 -2.40 -20.91
N GLY A 516 -14.11 -3.48 -21.20
CA GLY A 516 -13.92 -4.31 -22.39
C GLY A 516 -12.68 -5.19 -22.35
N TRP A 517 -12.29 -5.69 -21.17
CA TRP A 517 -11.33 -6.78 -21.03
C TRP A 517 -12.05 -8.12 -21.18
N GLN A 518 -11.34 -9.16 -21.64
CA GLN A 518 -11.89 -10.51 -21.77
C GLN A 518 -11.23 -11.48 -20.80
N ARG A 519 -12.01 -12.43 -20.30
CA ARG A 519 -11.51 -13.56 -19.52
C ARG A 519 -10.75 -14.51 -20.45
N LEU A 520 -9.48 -14.76 -20.17
CA LEU A 520 -8.67 -15.70 -20.94
C LEU A 520 -8.77 -17.10 -20.35
N GLN A 521 -8.24 -17.29 -19.13
CA GLN A 521 -8.30 -18.54 -18.39
C GLN A 521 -8.03 -18.32 -16.90
N GLN A 522 -8.47 -19.26 -16.07
CA GLN A 522 -8.04 -19.35 -14.68
C GLN A 522 -6.81 -20.26 -14.59
N LEU A 523 -5.73 -19.77 -13.98
CA LEU A 523 -4.50 -20.54 -13.79
C LEU A 523 -4.68 -21.59 -12.68
N GLU A 524 -3.80 -22.59 -12.64
CA GLU A 524 -3.83 -23.69 -11.64
C GLU A 524 -3.77 -23.22 -10.18
N ASN A 525 -3.26 -22.01 -9.94
CA ASN A 525 -3.21 -21.38 -8.62
C ASN A 525 -4.49 -20.59 -8.26
N GLY A 526 -5.52 -20.64 -9.10
CA GLY A 526 -6.82 -19.98 -8.88
C GLY A 526 -6.90 -18.54 -9.39
N ILE A 527 -5.83 -17.99 -9.96
CA ILE A 527 -5.78 -16.59 -10.43
C ILE A 527 -6.44 -16.47 -11.81
N MET A 528 -7.34 -15.50 -11.95
CA MET A 528 -8.02 -15.21 -13.21
C MET A 528 -7.15 -14.31 -14.09
N VAL A 529 -6.89 -14.71 -15.33
CA VAL A 529 -6.17 -13.91 -16.33
C VAL A 529 -7.17 -13.18 -17.21
N TRP A 530 -7.06 -11.86 -17.23
CA TRP A 530 -7.79 -10.99 -18.14
C TRP A 530 -6.85 -10.48 -19.24
N GLU A 531 -7.36 -10.37 -20.46
CA GLU A 531 -6.62 -9.90 -21.62
C GLU A 531 -7.35 -8.72 -22.28
N LYS A 532 -6.57 -7.76 -22.78
CA LYS A 532 -7.05 -6.75 -23.73
C LYS A 532 -6.51 -7.06 -25.13
N LEU A 533 -7.40 -7.15 -26.11
CA LEU A 533 -7.03 -7.38 -27.50
C LEU A 533 -6.62 -6.09 -28.20
N ASN A 534 -5.88 -6.21 -29.31
CA ASN A 534 -5.39 -5.10 -30.14
C ASN A 534 -4.43 -4.11 -29.45
N VAL A 535 -3.81 -4.51 -28.32
CA VAL A 535 -2.74 -3.74 -27.69
C VAL A 535 -1.41 -4.01 -28.40
N PRO A 536 -0.69 -2.98 -28.88
CA PRO A 536 0.60 -3.18 -29.53
C PRO A 536 1.64 -3.69 -28.53
N PRO A 537 2.55 -4.60 -28.95
CA PRO A 537 3.66 -5.04 -28.12
C PRO A 537 4.58 -3.86 -27.78
N ILE A 538 5.38 -4.06 -26.74
CA ILE A 538 6.36 -3.07 -26.29
C ILE A 538 7.37 -2.82 -27.43
N PRO A 539 7.73 -1.55 -27.72
CA PRO A 539 8.75 -1.24 -28.71
C PRO A 539 10.08 -1.94 -28.43
N SER A 540 10.78 -2.37 -29.48
CA SER A 540 12.07 -3.06 -29.35
C SER A 540 13.17 -2.20 -28.72
N ILE A 541 13.03 -0.87 -28.79
CA ILE A 541 13.94 0.09 -28.17
C ILE A 541 13.16 0.87 -27.13
N LEU A 542 13.46 0.62 -25.87
CA LEU A 542 12.87 1.34 -24.75
C LEU A 542 13.70 2.55 -24.37
N PRO A 543 13.07 3.70 -24.04
CA PRO A 543 13.79 4.84 -23.51
C PRO A 543 14.43 4.46 -22.18
N LYS A 544 15.69 4.88 -21.99
CA LYS A 544 16.38 4.79 -20.72
C LYS A 544 17.11 6.08 -20.42
N GLU A 545 17.26 6.36 -19.14
CA GLU A 545 18.06 7.47 -18.69
C GLU A 545 19.54 7.07 -18.70
N GLU A 546 20.32 7.57 -19.66
CA GLU A 546 21.75 7.33 -19.67
C GLU A 546 22.45 8.08 -18.54
N VAL A 547 23.30 7.35 -17.82
CA VAL A 547 24.11 7.86 -16.72
C VAL A 547 25.58 7.75 -17.10
N PRO A 548 26.42 8.78 -16.82
CA PRO A 548 27.85 8.70 -17.06
C PRO A 548 28.52 7.44 -16.47
N THR A 549 29.43 6.83 -17.23
CA THR A 549 30.10 5.56 -16.85
C THR A 549 30.79 5.62 -15.49
N PHE A 550 31.39 6.76 -15.13
CA PHE A 550 32.07 6.90 -13.83
C PHE A 550 31.07 6.78 -12.66
N LEU A 551 29.83 7.28 -12.80
CA LEU A 551 28.80 7.14 -11.77
C LEU A 551 28.32 5.69 -11.66
N LYS A 552 28.20 4.97 -12.79
CA LYS A 552 27.89 3.53 -12.82
C LYS A 552 28.95 2.73 -12.06
N ILE A 553 30.23 3.00 -12.33
CA ILE A 553 31.37 2.35 -11.65
C ILE A 553 31.39 2.67 -10.16
N MET A 554 31.21 3.94 -9.78
CA MET A 554 31.13 4.36 -8.38
C MET A 554 30.03 3.62 -7.63
N TRP A 555 28.83 3.55 -8.22
CA TRP A 555 27.67 2.88 -7.63
C TRP A 555 27.85 1.36 -7.47
N GLY A 556 28.49 0.71 -8.44
CA GLY A 556 28.74 -0.72 -8.41
C GLY A 556 29.90 -1.16 -7.50
N ILE A 557 30.87 -0.29 -7.21
CA ILE A 557 32.10 -0.67 -6.49
C ILE A 557 32.16 -0.12 -5.07
N ILE A 558 31.86 1.17 -4.86
CA ILE A 558 32.08 1.83 -3.56
C ILE A 558 31.34 1.13 -2.39
N PRO A 559 30.07 0.71 -2.51
CA PRO A 559 29.35 0.08 -1.41
C PRO A 559 30.03 -1.20 -0.92
N ILE A 560 30.33 -2.15 -1.81
CA ILE A 560 31.03 -3.39 -1.44
C ILE A 560 32.44 -3.10 -0.95
N LEU A 561 33.15 -2.17 -1.58
CA LEU A 561 34.47 -1.74 -1.12
C LEU A 561 34.43 -1.18 0.31
N SER A 562 33.35 -0.49 0.69
CA SER A 562 33.18 0.04 2.05
C SER A 562 33.15 -1.08 3.10
N ILE A 563 32.45 -2.19 2.82
CA ILE A 563 32.46 -3.38 3.69
C ILE A 563 33.85 -3.99 3.75
N ILE A 564 34.51 -4.18 2.60
CA ILE A 564 35.85 -4.80 2.54
C ILE A 564 36.85 -3.97 3.35
N LEU A 565 36.86 -2.64 3.16
CA LEU A 565 37.74 -1.73 3.89
C LEU A 565 37.40 -1.74 5.39
N ALA A 566 36.13 -1.64 5.77
CA ALA A 566 35.72 -1.73 7.16
C ALA A 566 36.16 -3.06 7.78
N PHE A 567 36.01 -4.18 7.08
CA PHE A 567 36.44 -5.49 7.54
C PHE A 567 37.96 -5.55 7.73
N ILE A 568 38.77 -5.16 6.73
CA ILE A 568 40.24 -5.17 6.79
C ILE A 568 40.76 -4.29 7.94
N ILE A 569 40.21 -3.08 8.08
CA ILE A 569 40.62 -2.13 9.11
C ILE A 569 40.27 -2.64 10.52
N ASN A 570 39.09 -3.23 10.70
CA ASN A 570 38.60 -3.64 12.00
C ASN A 570 39.06 -5.06 12.41
N ILE A 571 39.32 -5.97 11.46
CA ILE A 571 39.72 -7.35 11.79
C ILE A 571 41.11 -7.44 12.39
N GLN A 572 42.02 -6.53 12.02
CA GLN A 572 43.37 -6.46 12.60
C GLN A 572 43.34 -6.36 14.13
N LEU A 573 42.35 -5.65 14.70
CA LEU A 573 42.16 -5.57 16.15
C LEU A 573 41.76 -6.89 16.81
N VAL A 574 41.02 -7.73 16.10
CA VAL A 574 40.62 -9.07 16.57
C VAL A 574 41.84 -9.99 16.59
N TRP A 575 42.65 -10.00 15.52
CA TRP A 575 43.89 -10.77 15.47
C TRP A 575 44.88 -10.35 16.57
N TYR A 576 45.05 -9.05 16.84
CA TYR A 576 45.88 -8.60 17.97
C TYR A 576 45.37 -9.06 19.34
N ARG A 577 44.05 -9.22 19.53
CA ARG A 577 43.46 -9.76 20.77
C ARG A 577 43.62 -11.26 20.89
N VAL A 578 43.39 -12.00 19.80
CA VAL A 578 43.43 -13.47 19.76
C VAL A 578 44.87 -13.97 19.84
N LEU A 579 45.78 -13.41 19.05
CA LEU A 579 47.20 -13.79 19.02
C LEU A 579 48.00 -13.25 20.22
N LYS A 580 47.39 -12.42 21.07
CA LYS A 580 48.04 -11.73 22.22
C LYS A 580 49.35 -11.00 21.87
N SER A 581 49.56 -10.65 20.61
CA SER A 581 50.85 -10.15 20.11
C SER A 581 51.20 -8.75 20.63
N ARG A 582 50.23 -7.98 21.15
CA ARG A 582 50.46 -6.68 21.83
C ARG A 582 49.48 -6.47 22.99
N LYS A 583 49.93 -5.82 24.08
CA LYS A 583 49.04 -5.36 25.16
C LYS A 583 48.13 -4.24 24.63
N ILE A 584 46.85 -4.54 24.46
CA ILE A 584 45.85 -3.57 24.02
C ILE A 584 45.40 -2.74 25.22
N ALA A 585 45.57 -1.42 25.14
CA ALA A 585 45.10 -0.51 26.17
C ALA A 585 43.58 -0.62 26.34
N GLU A 586 43.12 -0.61 27.58
CA GLU A 586 41.69 -0.62 27.86
C GLU A 586 40.99 0.62 27.26
N PRO A 587 39.78 0.46 26.69
CA PRO A 587 39.04 1.59 26.16
C PRO A 587 38.83 2.68 27.22
N LEU A 588 39.08 3.94 26.86
CA LEU A 588 39.07 5.06 27.82
C LEU A 588 37.71 5.32 28.46
N TYR A 589 36.62 5.00 27.79
CA TYR A 589 35.28 5.13 28.36
C TYR A 589 35.05 4.21 29.57
N LEU A 590 35.84 3.13 29.75
CA LEU A 590 35.80 2.29 30.95
C LEU A 590 36.26 3.04 32.21
N LYS A 591 37.03 4.12 32.07
CA LYS A 591 37.41 4.99 33.22
C LYS A 591 36.20 5.65 33.87
N TYR A 592 35.12 5.86 33.11
CA TYR A 592 33.87 6.47 33.60
C TYR A 592 32.85 5.41 33.99
N THR A 593 33.31 4.27 34.52
CA THR A 593 32.43 3.23 35.03
C THR A 593 31.47 3.85 36.04
N THR A 594 30.17 3.72 35.79
CA THR A 594 29.15 4.24 36.69
C THR A 594 29.06 3.33 37.93
N HIS A 595 29.35 3.91 39.10
CA HIS A 595 29.19 3.23 40.38
C HIS A 595 27.75 3.36 40.89
N TYR A 596 27.14 2.24 41.26
CA TYR A 596 25.74 2.17 41.72
C TYR A 596 25.70 1.95 43.23
N ASN A 597 25.82 3.05 43.98
CA ASN A 597 25.93 2.98 45.45
C ASN A 597 24.56 3.08 46.15
N ALA A 598 23.64 3.87 45.59
CA ALA A 598 22.30 4.03 46.14
C ALA A 598 21.32 4.49 45.05
N PHE A 599 20.10 3.94 45.09
CA PHE A 599 19.00 4.35 44.23
C PHE A 599 18.13 5.39 44.95
N SER A 600 17.67 6.42 44.25
CA SER A 600 16.92 7.52 44.88
C SER A 600 15.50 7.09 45.23
N LYS A 601 15.11 7.22 46.51
CA LYS A 601 13.73 6.93 46.97
C LYS A 601 12.69 7.79 46.22
N LYS A 602 13.03 9.04 45.91
CA LYS A 602 12.15 9.95 45.14
C LYS A 602 11.93 9.43 43.71
N LEU A 603 12.97 8.90 43.08
CA LEU A 603 12.88 8.35 41.73
C LEU A 603 12.08 7.04 41.70
N VAL A 604 12.21 6.20 42.73
CA VAL A 604 11.33 5.03 42.90
C VAL A 604 9.88 5.48 42.96
N ASN A 605 9.54 6.45 43.82
CA ASN A 605 8.17 6.97 43.92
C ASN A 605 7.69 7.56 42.58
N ALA A 606 8.52 8.34 41.89
CA ALA A 606 8.17 8.93 40.60
C ALA A 606 7.89 7.85 39.54
N ASN A 607 8.71 6.80 39.45
CA ASN A 607 8.45 5.68 38.54
C ASN A 607 7.18 4.91 38.91
N HIS A 608 6.86 4.74 40.19
CA HIS A 608 5.63 4.05 40.61
C HIS A 608 4.38 4.88 40.29
N ILE A 609 4.42 6.20 40.54
CA ILE A 609 3.33 7.11 40.17
C ILE A 609 3.14 7.13 38.66
N TRP A 610 4.24 7.22 37.90
CA TRP A 610 4.20 7.16 36.44
C TRP A 610 3.68 5.83 35.92
N ALA A 611 4.15 4.70 36.46
CA ALA A 611 3.63 3.39 36.10
C ALA A 611 2.14 3.27 36.42
N GLY A 612 1.68 3.81 37.55
CA GLY A 612 0.26 3.89 37.90
C GLY A 612 -0.54 4.75 36.90
N PHE A 613 0.01 5.88 36.47
CA PHE A 613 -0.59 6.72 35.42
C PHE A 613 -0.68 5.99 34.08
N ILE A 614 0.40 5.33 33.64
CA ILE A 614 0.40 4.53 32.41
C ILE A 614 -0.58 3.37 32.51
N LEU A 615 -0.65 2.67 33.65
CA LEU A 615 -1.66 1.63 33.88
C LEU A 615 -3.08 2.19 33.83
N LEU A 616 -3.31 3.40 34.34
CA LEU A 616 -4.61 4.07 34.26
C LEU A 616 -4.94 4.45 32.81
N CYS A 617 -4.00 4.97 32.04
CA CYS A 617 -4.17 5.25 30.61
C CYS A 617 -4.45 3.97 29.81
N ILE A 618 -3.70 2.89 30.08
CA ILE A 618 -3.93 1.58 29.46
C ILE A 618 -5.30 1.05 29.88
N SER A 619 -5.66 1.12 31.16
CA SER A 619 -6.96 0.65 31.65
C SER A 619 -8.11 1.46 31.05
N TYR A 620 -7.94 2.78 30.91
CA TYR A 620 -8.89 3.65 30.22
C TYR A 620 -8.98 3.31 28.74
N GLY A 621 -7.85 3.10 28.06
CA GLY A 621 -7.83 2.68 26.65
C GLY A 621 -8.45 1.31 26.42
N VAL A 622 -8.20 0.34 27.32
CA VAL A 622 -8.86 -0.97 27.31
C VAL A 622 -10.35 -0.83 27.61
N PHE A 623 -10.74 0.06 28.53
CA PHE A 623 -12.14 0.31 28.85
C PHE A 623 -12.89 0.98 27.68
N GLU A 624 -12.33 2.02 27.07
CA GLU A 624 -12.84 2.65 25.85
C GLU A 624 -12.91 1.65 24.69
N SER A 625 -11.83 0.89 24.47
CA SER A 625 -11.83 -0.19 23.47
C SER A 625 -12.89 -1.24 23.77
N TYR A 626 -13.11 -1.59 25.05
CA TYR A 626 -14.16 -2.50 25.46
C TYR A 626 -15.56 -1.90 25.21
N LEU A 627 -15.80 -0.64 25.52
CA LEU A 627 -17.08 0.03 25.26
C LEU A 627 -17.37 0.13 23.76
N ASN A 628 -16.36 0.47 22.96
CA ASN A 628 -16.50 0.66 21.52
C ASN A 628 -16.57 -0.67 20.75
N ASN A 629 -15.79 -1.68 21.15
CA ASN A 629 -15.73 -2.97 20.45
C ASN A 629 -16.73 -3.99 20.98
N ARG A 630 -17.40 -3.75 22.11
CA ARG A 630 -18.46 -4.64 22.59
C ARG A 630 -19.70 -4.45 21.72
N ALA A 631 -19.85 -5.37 20.78
CA ALA A 631 -20.88 -5.33 19.74
C ALA A 631 -22.28 -4.95 20.25
N GLN A 632 -22.76 -5.49 21.37
CA GLN A 632 -24.19 -5.38 21.75
C GLN A 632 -24.49 -4.43 22.92
N LEU A 633 -23.57 -3.52 23.26
CA LEU A 633 -23.73 -2.62 24.41
C LEU A 633 -24.81 -1.53 24.19
N SER A 634 -24.85 -0.93 23.00
CA SER A 634 -25.79 0.14 22.62
C SER A 634 -26.40 -0.13 21.23
N PRO A 635 -27.49 0.56 20.85
CA PRO A 635 -28.05 0.45 19.51
C PRO A 635 -27.02 0.77 18.42
N ARG A 636 -26.15 1.76 18.66
CA ARG A 636 -25.09 2.14 17.72
C ARG A 636 -24.04 1.05 17.57
N ASN A 637 -23.58 0.46 18.68
CA ASN A 637 -22.53 -0.58 18.62
C ASN A 637 -23.01 -1.81 17.85
N VAL A 638 -24.26 -2.23 18.01
CA VAL A 638 -24.73 -3.48 17.38
C VAL A 638 -24.94 -3.31 15.89
N VAL A 639 -25.44 -2.14 15.48
CA VAL A 639 -25.52 -1.79 14.06
C VAL A 639 -24.12 -1.75 13.45
N GLN A 640 -23.17 -1.06 14.10
CA GLN A 640 -21.81 -0.97 13.58
C GLN A 640 -21.16 -2.36 13.46
N ALA A 641 -21.24 -3.18 14.52
CA ALA A 641 -20.69 -4.53 14.52
C ALA A 641 -21.36 -5.45 13.47
N TYR A 642 -22.65 -5.25 13.21
CA TYR A 642 -23.38 -5.97 12.15
C TYR A 642 -22.85 -5.63 10.77
N TYR A 643 -22.71 -4.35 10.44
CA TYR A 643 -22.18 -3.94 9.13
C TYR A 643 -20.68 -4.23 8.97
N ASP A 644 -19.89 -4.15 10.03
CA ASP A 644 -18.48 -4.58 10.01
C ASP A 644 -18.39 -6.08 9.70
N ALA A 645 -19.17 -6.92 10.39
CA ALA A 645 -19.21 -8.35 10.12
C ALA A 645 -19.68 -8.68 8.69
N LEU A 646 -20.62 -7.91 8.14
CA LEU A 646 -21.03 -8.04 6.73
C LEU A 646 -19.91 -7.67 5.76
N ASP A 647 -19.21 -6.55 5.99
CA ASP A 647 -18.12 -6.07 5.14
C ASP A 647 -16.90 -7.01 5.14
N PHE A 648 -16.61 -7.65 6.28
CA PHE A 648 -15.59 -8.70 6.39
C PHE A 648 -16.08 -10.10 5.98
N LYS A 649 -17.35 -10.25 5.59
CA LYS A 649 -17.99 -11.51 5.19
C LYS A 649 -18.03 -12.57 6.32
N GLU A 650 -18.08 -12.13 7.58
CA GLU A 650 -18.20 -12.95 8.78
C GLU A 650 -19.68 -13.21 9.12
N PHE A 651 -20.39 -13.90 8.23
CA PHE A 651 -21.86 -14.03 8.28
C PHE A 651 -22.39 -14.68 9.56
N GLN A 652 -21.68 -15.63 10.15
CA GLN A 652 -22.08 -16.24 11.42
C GLN A 652 -22.07 -15.21 12.56
N GLN A 653 -21.12 -14.27 12.54
CA GLN A 653 -21.04 -13.21 13.52
C GLN A 653 -22.13 -12.15 13.27
N ALA A 654 -22.37 -11.78 12.01
CA ALA A 654 -23.47 -10.90 11.64
C ALA A 654 -24.83 -11.47 12.10
N TYR A 655 -25.08 -12.77 11.89
CA TYR A 655 -26.28 -13.46 12.37
C TYR A 655 -26.43 -13.39 13.90
N SER A 656 -25.33 -13.51 14.65
CA SER A 656 -25.37 -13.46 16.12
C SER A 656 -25.86 -12.13 16.69
N TYR A 657 -25.89 -11.08 15.87
CA TYR A 657 -26.40 -9.76 16.23
C TYR A 657 -27.89 -9.58 15.90
N LEU A 658 -28.51 -10.53 15.22
CA LEU A 658 -29.96 -10.56 14.99
C LEU A 658 -30.70 -11.07 16.22
N ASN A 659 -31.99 -10.73 16.34
CA ASN A 659 -32.85 -11.17 17.43
C ASN A 659 -32.87 -12.72 17.51
N PRO A 660 -32.47 -13.32 18.65
CA PRO A 660 -32.40 -14.78 18.79
C PRO A 660 -33.78 -15.44 18.79
N ASP A 661 -34.84 -14.70 19.12
CA ASP A 661 -36.23 -15.21 19.06
C ASP A 661 -36.87 -14.96 17.68
N SER A 662 -36.06 -14.67 16.65
CA SER A 662 -36.56 -14.64 15.28
C SER A 662 -36.64 -16.04 14.71
N ASP A 663 -37.60 -16.28 13.81
CA ASP A 663 -37.79 -17.59 13.18
C ASP A 663 -36.71 -17.92 12.12
N ILE A 664 -35.74 -17.02 11.91
CA ILE A 664 -34.67 -17.19 10.93
C ILE A 664 -33.53 -17.98 11.55
N THR A 665 -33.32 -19.20 11.06
CA THR A 665 -32.16 -20.03 11.43
C THR A 665 -30.87 -19.48 10.80
N LEU A 666 -29.69 -19.81 11.37
CA LEU A 666 -28.40 -19.43 10.78
C LEU A 666 -28.28 -19.91 9.32
N SER A 667 -28.72 -21.14 9.04
CA SER A 667 -28.70 -21.69 7.68
C SER A 667 -29.56 -20.87 6.73
N GLN A 668 -30.74 -20.44 7.18
CA GLN A 668 -31.63 -19.58 6.40
C GLN A 668 -31.01 -18.19 6.18
N TYR A 669 -30.40 -17.58 7.19
CA TYR A 669 -29.70 -16.31 7.05
C TYR A 669 -28.51 -16.39 6.08
N MET A 670 -27.69 -17.44 6.18
CA MET A 670 -26.59 -17.65 5.24
C MET A 670 -27.09 -17.85 3.82
N LEU A 671 -28.21 -18.56 3.64
CA LEU A 671 -28.87 -18.71 2.35
C LEU A 671 -29.32 -17.35 1.82
N GLU A 672 -30.04 -16.58 2.62
CA GLU A 672 -30.52 -15.22 2.30
C GLU A 672 -29.38 -14.29 1.88
N VAL A 673 -28.29 -14.24 2.64
CA VAL A 673 -27.12 -13.43 2.29
C VAL A 673 -26.45 -13.93 1.01
N SER A 674 -26.31 -15.25 0.83
CA SER A 674 -25.72 -15.83 -0.39
C SER A 674 -26.57 -15.62 -1.63
N VAL A 675 -27.89 -15.49 -1.44
CA VAL A 675 -28.90 -15.29 -2.48
C VAL A 675 -28.99 -13.83 -2.90
N THR A 676 -28.61 -12.91 -2.03
CA THR A 676 -28.63 -11.47 -2.31
C THR A 676 -27.34 -11.08 -3.04
N ASP A 677 -27.04 -11.71 -4.17
CA ASP A 677 -25.87 -11.39 -5.01
C ASP A 677 -26.05 -10.02 -5.68
N GLY A 678 -24.94 -9.35 -6.04
CA GLY A 678 -24.98 -7.96 -6.51
C GLY A 678 -23.63 -7.25 -6.38
N ILE A 679 -23.55 -6.02 -6.90
CA ILE A 679 -22.31 -5.22 -6.79
C ILE A 679 -21.96 -4.92 -5.33
N LEU A 680 -22.96 -4.72 -4.47
CA LEU A 680 -22.76 -4.38 -3.07
C LEU A 680 -22.35 -5.56 -2.20
N SER A 681 -22.94 -6.74 -2.41
CA SER A 681 -22.65 -7.93 -1.61
C SER A 681 -21.34 -8.59 -2.01
N SER A 682 -21.00 -8.56 -3.30
CA SER A 682 -19.86 -9.31 -3.84
C SER A 682 -18.64 -8.45 -4.15
N TYR A 683 -18.81 -7.19 -4.56
CA TYR A 683 -17.77 -6.35 -5.17
C TYR A 683 -17.64 -4.95 -4.53
N ALA A 684 -18.12 -4.75 -3.32
CA ALA A 684 -18.00 -3.47 -2.63
C ALA A 684 -17.17 -3.56 -1.35
N LYS A 685 -16.67 -2.40 -0.93
CA LYS A 685 -16.04 -2.17 0.37
C LYS A 685 -16.79 -1.06 1.08
N LEU A 686 -17.14 -1.24 2.34
CA LEU A 686 -17.75 -0.19 3.14
C LEU A 686 -16.71 0.91 3.41
N ASP A 687 -17.01 2.13 2.99
CA ASP A 687 -16.16 3.31 3.17
C ASP A 687 -16.47 4.02 4.48
N SER A 688 -17.76 4.25 4.74
CA SER A 688 -18.23 4.88 5.97
C SER A 688 -19.67 4.53 6.28
N ILE A 689 -20.00 4.61 7.57
CA ILE A 689 -21.33 4.36 8.11
C ILE A 689 -21.75 5.54 9.00
N GLY A 690 -22.88 6.16 8.67
CA GLY A 690 -23.55 7.17 9.47
C GLY A 690 -24.72 6.54 10.20
N ILE A 691 -24.67 6.49 11.53
CA ILE A 691 -25.72 5.90 12.36
C ILE A 691 -26.44 7.03 13.12
N LYS A 692 -27.74 7.21 12.84
CA LYS A 692 -28.60 8.17 13.53
C LYS A 692 -29.72 7.43 14.26
N VAL A 693 -29.71 7.50 15.58
CA VAL A 693 -30.81 6.97 16.41
C VAL A 693 -31.98 7.94 16.30
N LEU A 694 -33.13 7.47 15.81
CA LEU A 694 -34.34 8.26 15.63
C LEU A 694 -35.19 8.24 16.90
N GLU A 695 -35.38 7.06 17.46
CA GLU A 695 -36.15 6.82 18.68
C GLU A 695 -35.40 5.80 19.54
N GLU A 696 -35.30 6.05 20.85
CA GLU A 696 -34.70 5.10 21.81
C GLU A 696 -35.55 5.06 23.07
N ASN A 697 -36.06 3.87 23.38
CA ASN A 697 -36.76 3.53 24.62
C ASN A 697 -35.95 2.46 25.38
N GLU A 698 -36.35 2.10 26.60
CA GLU A 698 -35.59 1.14 27.43
C GLU A 698 -35.38 -0.23 26.75
N ASN A 699 -36.32 -0.66 25.92
CA ASN A 699 -36.35 -1.99 25.30
C ASN A 699 -36.33 -2.00 23.77
N SER A 700 -36.44 -0.85 23.10
CA SER A 700 -36.45 -0.76 21.65
C SER A 700 -35.80 0.52 21.14
N ALA A 701 -35.24 0.46 19.94
CA ALA A 701 -34.70 1.65 19.26
C ALA A 701 -34.97 1.56 17.75
N LYS A 702 -35.17 2.70 17.11
CA LYS A 702 -35.21 2.82 15.65
C LYS A 702 -34.03 3.62 15.18
N VAL A 703 -33.31 3.10 14.19
CA VAL A 703 -32.05 3.67 13.75
C VAL A 703 -32.05 3.79 12.23
N GLN A 704 -31.70 4.98 11.74
CA GLN A 704 -31.37 5.22 10.35
C GLN A 704 -29.87 5.02 10.16
N VAL A 705 -29.51 4.21 9.17
CA VAL A 705 -28.14 3.84 8.86
C VAL A 705 -27.85 4.24 7.43
N GLY A 706 -27.10 5.32 7.24
CA GLY A 706 -26.57 5.72 5.94
C GLY A 706 -25.24 5.03 5.68
N THR A 707 -25.18 4.19 4.67
CA THR A 707 -23.96 3.47 4.28
C THR A 707 -23.40 4.04 2.98
N ARG A 708 -22.07 4.20 2.93
CA ARG A 708 -21.34 4.58 1.72
C ARG A 708 -20.43 3.44 1.32
N TRP A 709 -20.63 2.94 0.12
CA TRP A 709 -19.88 1.80 -0.42
C TRP A 709 -19.03 2.26 -1.60
N ILE A 710 -17.79 1.79 -1.61
CA ILE A 710 -16.89 1.89 -2.75
C ILE A 710 -17.01 0.60 -3.56
N THR A 711 -17.39 0.72 -4.83
CA THR A 711 -17.37 -0.40 -5.80
C THR A 711 -16.30 -0.14 -6.86
N PRO A 712 -15.86 -1.14 -7.64
CA PRO A 712 -14.89 -0.91 -8.73
C PRO A 712 -15.43 -0.01 -9.86
N LEU A 713 -16.75 0.22 -9.92
CA LEU A 713 -17.41 1.00 -10.96
C LEU A 713 -17.75 2.41 -10.46
N GLU A 714 -18.54 2.51 -9.39
CA GLU A 714 -19.07 3.75 -8.84
C GLU A 714 -19.22 3.71 -7.30
N LYS A 715 -19.49 4.86 -6.69
CA LYS A 715 -19.88 4.93 -5.28
C LYS A 715 -21.38 4.69 -5.13
N VAL A 716 -21.75 3.95 -4.10
CA VAL A 716 -23.15 3.64 -3.84
C VAL A 716 -23.52 4.10 -2.43
N TYR A 717 -24.60 4.86 -2.34
CA TYR A 717 -25.17 5.36 -1.11
C TYR A 717 -26.48 4.62 -0.85
N LYS A 718 -26.63 4.02 0.34
CA LYS A 718 -27.88 3.37 0.76
C LYS A 718 -28.24 3.76 2.19
N ASP A 719 -29.48 4.18 2.37
CA ASP A 719 -30.08 4.38 3.67
C ASP A 719 -30.90 3.13 4.05
N HIS A 720 -30.63 2.61 5.24
CA HIS A 720 -31.35 1.50 5.83
C HIS A 720 -32.02 1.93 7.13
N TYR A 721 -33.24 1.44 7.35
CA TYR A 721 -33.96 1.65 8.61
C TYR A 721 -34.03 0.32 9.34
N HIS A 722 -33.50 0.30 10.56
CA HIS A 722 -33.46 -0.89 11.40
C HIS A 722 -34.24 -0.67 12.68
N GLU A 723 -35.05 -1.66 13.05
CA GLU A 723 -35.62 -1.76 14.39
C GLU A 723 -34.74 -2.63 15.27
N LEU A 724 -34.46 -2.17 16.48
CA LEU A 724 -33.64 -2.86 17.45
C LEU A 724 -34.44 -3.15 18.71
N ILE A 725 -34.08 -4.25 19.35
CA ILE A 725 -34.65 -4.67 20.62
C ILE A 725 -33.56 -4.98 21.63
N LYS A 726 -33.83 -4.68 22.90
CA LYS A 726 -32.93 -5.01 24.01
C LYS A 726 -33.44 -6.23 24.75
N LYS A 727 -32.61 -7.27 24.87
CA LYS A 727 -32.90 -8.50 25.62
C LYS A 727 -31.73 -8.89 26.50
N GLN A 728 -32.01 -9.19 27.77
CA GLN A 728 -30.99 -9.58 28.76
C GLN A 728 -29.78 -8.61 28.80
N GLY A 729 -30.04 -7.31 28.63
CA GLY A 729 -29.00 -6.27 28.62
C GLY A 729 -28.17 -6.16 27.34
N LYS A 730 -28.52 -6.89 26.26
CA LYS A 730 -27.88 -6.82 24.94
C LYS A 730 -28.86 -6.30 23.89
N TRP A 731 -28.36 -5.48 22.97
CA TRP A 731 -29.12 -5.03 21.80
C TRP A 731 -28.98 -6.01 20.63
N TYR A 732 -30.07 -6.18 19.89
CA TYR A 732 -30.15 -7.02 18.70
C TYR A 732 -30.92 -6.30 17.60
N LEU A 733 -30.57 -6.54 16.34
CA LEU A 733 -31.33 -6.08 15.19
C LEU A 733 -32.52 -7.02 14.96
N ARG A 734 -33.69 -6.47 14.67
CA ARG A 734 -34.78 -7.27 14.10
C ARG A 734 -34.40 -7.58 12.64
N PRO A 735 -34.42 -8.86 12.22
CA PRO A 735 -34.19 -9.19 10.82
C PRO A 735 -35.17 -8.46 9.92
N SER A 736 -34.70 -8.04 8.75
CA SER A 736 -35.57 -7.49 7.71
C SER A 736 -36.24 -8.64 6.96
N ASP A 737 -37.52 -8.48 6.62
CA ASP A 737 -38.22 -9.44 5.77
C ASP A 737 -37.65 -9.37 4.35
N LEU A 738 -37.14 -10.49 3.84
CA LEU A 738 -36.67 -10.60 2.46
C LEU A 738 -37.82 -11.05 1.54
N ASN A 739 -37.73 -10.62 0.28
CA ASN A 739 -38.72 -10.99 -0.73
C ASN A 739 -38.63 -12.50 -1.03
N ASN A 740 -39.63 -13.26 -0.56
CA ASN A 740 -39.75 -14.70 -0.76
C ASN A 740 -40.33 -15.07 -2.14
N ASP A 741 -40.02 -14.30 -3.18
CA ASP A 741 -40.41 -14.69 -4.53
C ASP A 741 -39.82 -16.08 -4.82
N LEU A 742 -40.66 -17.01 -5.28
CA LEU A 742 -40.32 -18.42 -5.58
C LEU A 742 -40.29 -18.60 -7.10
N PRO A 743 -39.35 -19.37 -7.66
CA PRO A 743 -39.23 -19.42 -9.11
C PRO A 743 -40.45 -20.19 -9.61
N PRO A 744 -41.10 -19.73 -10.68
CA PRO A 744 -42.29 -20.40 -11.19
C PRO A 744 -41.99 -21.87 -11.51
N ASP A 745 -40.79 -22.18 -12.01
CA ASP A 745 -40.36 -23.53 -12.32
C ASP A 745 -39.19 -23.98 -11.43
N GLN A 746 -39.25 -25.21 -10.94
CA GLN A 746 -38.13 -25.83 -10.20
C GLN A 746 -37.01 -26.32 -11.13
N LEU A 747 -37.38 -26.82 -12.31
CA LEU A 747 -36.45 -27.24 -13.37
C LEU A 747 -36.78 -26.44 -14.62
N PHE A 748 -35.79 -25.69 -15.09
CA PHE A 748 -35.91 -24.85 -16.27
C PHE A 748 -34.82 -25.20 -17.26
N THR A 749 -35.17 -25.28 -18.54
CA THR A 749 -34.25 -25.54 -19.64
C THR A 749 -34.34 -24.42 -20.65
N SER A 750 -33.19 -23.88 -21.05
CA SER A 750 -33.09 -22.94 -22.15
C SER A 750 -32.10 -23.45 -23.19
N ASN A 751 -32.44 -23.29 -24.47
CA ASN A 751 -31.54 -23.57 -25.57
C ASN A 751 -30.65 -22.35 -25.80
N SER A 752 -29.33 -22.52 -25.74
CA SER A 752 -28.38 -21.45 -26.00
C SER A 752 -27.39 -21.83 -27.10
N THR A 753 -26.87 -20.83 -27.80
CA THR A 753 -25.80 -21.02 -28.79
C THR A 753 -24.46 -20.70 -28.13
N THR A 754 -23.55 -21.67 -28.10
CA THR A 754 -22.20 -21.51 -27.55
C THR A 754 -21.17 -21.44 -28.67
N PHE A 755 -20.17 -20.58 -28.51
CA PHE A 755 -19.08 -20.41 -29.47
C PHE A 755 -17.79 -20.98 -28.89
N TYR A 756 -17.22 -21.98 -29.57
CA TYR A 756 -15.97 -22.62 -29.16
C TYR A 756 -14.92 -22.47 -30.26
N ASN A 757 -13.69 -22.12 -29.88
CA ASN A 757 -12.57 -22.14 -30.80
C ASN A 757 -11.76 -23.42 -30.57
N HIS A 758 -11.80 -24.34 -31.55
CA HIS A 758 -11.00 -25.57 -31.50
C HIS A 758 -9.49 -25.33 -31.49
N GLY A 759 -9.03 -24.17 -31.95
CA GLY A 759 -7.62 -23.90 -32.21
C GLY A 759 -7.12 -24.75 -33.37
N ARG A 760 -6.43 -24.15 -34.33
CA ARG A 760 -5.72 -24.90 -35.38
C ARG A 760 -4.25 -25.11 -35.04
N ARG A 761 -3.87 -24.76 -33.81
CA ARG A 761 -2.50 -24.75 -33.33
C ARG A 761 -1.91 -26.15 -33.40
N ARG A 762 -0.90 -26.30 -34.27
CA ARG A 762 -0.03 -27.48 -34.24
C ARG A 762 0.83 -27.41 -32.99
N ILE A 763 1.04 -28.53 -32.30
CA ILE A 763 1.95 -28.63 -31.16
C ILE A 763 3.37 -28.38 -31.67
N THR A 764 3.81 -27.13 -31.64
CA THR A 764 5.11 -26.67 -32.12
C THR A 764 5.60 -25.55 -31.21
N THR A 765 6.91 -25.30 -31.22
CA THR A 765 7.53 -24.17 -30.51
C THR A 765 7.48 -22.87 -31.31
N GLN A 766 6.84 -22.87 -32.49
CA GLN A 766 6.75 -21.71 -33.36
C GLN A 766 5.62 -20.77 -32.91
N GLN A 767 5.74 -19.51 -33.30
CA GLN A 767 4.77 -18.45 -33.00
C GLN A 767 3.37 -18.82 -33.52
N THR A 768 2.34 -18.23 -32.90
CA THR A 768 0.97 -18.27 -33.42
C THR A 768 0.96 -17.81 -34.87
N HIS A 769 0.66 -18.71 -35.79
CA HIS A 769 0.61 -18.38 -37.21
C HIS A 769 -0.66 -17.58 -37.50
N HIS A 770 -0.69 -16.84 -38.62
CA HIS A 770 -1.88 -16.09 -39.01
C HIS A 770 -3.13 -17.00 -39.14
N GLU A 771 -2.93 -18.27 -39.49
CA GLU A 771 -4.00 -19.29 -39.57
C GLU A 771 -4.59 -19.71 -38.21
N ASP A 772 -3.90 -19.42 -37.10
CA ASP A 772 -4.34 -19.70 -35.73
C ASP A 772 -5.16 -18.54 -35.12
N VAL A 773 -5.10 -17.36 -35.74
CA VAL A 773 -5.84 -16.17 -35.32
C VAL A 773 -7.24 -16.19 -35.95
N LEU A 774 -8.27 -16.06 -35.13
CA LEU A 774 -9.63 -15.95 -35.65
C LEU A 774 -9.78 -14.65 -36.45
N LYS A 775 -10.43 -14.75 -37.61
CA LYS A 775 -10.79 -13.59 -38.42
C LYS A 775 -11.62 -12.61 -37.58
N GLN A 776 -11.25 -11.33 -37.63
CA GLN A 776 -11.98 -10.27 -36.93
C GLN A 776 -13.42 -10.15 -37.45
N PRO A 777 -14.43 -10.12 -36.56
CA PRO A 777 -15.81 -9.86 -36.92
C PRO A 777 -15.96 -8.50 -37.61
N VAL A 778 -16.85 -8.44 -38.60
CA VAL A 778 -17.17 -7.18 -39.28
C VAL A 778 -18.19 -6.39 -38.46
N LEU A 779 -17.84 -5.14 -38.14
CA LEU A 779 -18.71 -4.19 -37.43
C LEU A 779 -19.11 -3.04 -38.37
N GLU A 780 -20.15 -2.30 -38.01
CA GLU A 780 -20.57 -1.09 -38.73
C GLU A 780 -20.94 0.02 -37.75
N ILE A 781 -20.35 1.19 -37.94
CA ILE A 781 -20.71 2.40 -37.20
C ILE A 781 -21.91 3.03 -37.92
N LEU A 782 -23.02 3.11 -37.23
CA LEU A 782 -24.31 3.50 -37.80
C LEU A 782 -24.56 5.00 -37.70
N SER A 783 -24.05 5.62 -36.64
CA SER A 783 -24.16 7.05 -36.35
C SER A 783 -23.02 7.44 -35.41
N ALA A 784 -22.51 8.66 -35.55
CA ALA A 784 -21.51 9.23 -34.66
C ALA A 784 -21.65 10.75 -34.62
N LYS A 785 -21.60 11.33 -33.41
CA LYS A 785 -21.72 12.77 -33.16
C LYS A 785 -20.75 13.21 -32.08
N LEU A 786 -20.13 14.37 -32.28
CA LEU A 786 -19.45 15.12 -31.23
C LEU A 786 -20.46 16.07 -30.59
N VAL A 787 -20.65 15.93 -29.29
CA VAL A 787 -21.61 16.70 -28.50
C VAL A 787 -20.93 17.37 -27.31
N LYS A 788 -21.53 18.45 -26.84
CA LYS A 788 -21.11 19.18 -25.64
C LYS A 788 -22.30 19.32 -24.69
N LEU A 789 -22.12 18.86 -23.46
CA LEU A 789 -23.11 18.98 -22.39
C LEU A 789 -22.43 19.51 -21.14
N ASN A 790 -22.97 20.60 -20.56
CA ASN A 790 -22.42 21.23 -19.35
C ASN A 790 -20.91 21.50 -19.42
N GLY A 791 -20.43 21.96 -20.59
CA GLY A 791 -19.01 22.26 -20.83
C GLY A 791 -18.12 21.05 -21.16
N ARG A 792 -18.66 19.82 -21.18
CA ARG A 792 -17.89 18.59 -21.43
C ARG A 792 -18.14 18.06 -22.83
N PHE A 793 -17.06 17.72 -23.54
CA PHE A 793 -17.14 17.12 -24.87
C PHE A 793 -17.24 15.59 -24.78
N SER A 794 -18.05 14.99 -25.64
CA SER A 794 -18.19 13.53 -25.73
C SER A 794 -18.50 13.11 -27.16
N ILE A 795 -18.04 11.93 -27.55
CA ILE A 795 -18.49 11.31 -28.81
C ILE A 795 -19.57 10.29 -28.47
N ILE A 796 -20.74 10.44 -29.09
CA ILE A 796 -21.84 9.48 -28.98
C ILE A 796 -22.09 8.82 -30.33
N GLY A 797 -22.64 7.61 -30.33
CA GLY A 797 -22.97 6.95 -31.57
C GLY A 797 -23.61 5.59 -31.36
N GLU A 798 -23.75 4.86 -32.46
CA GLU A 798 -24.31 3.52 -32.46
C GLU A 798 -23.46 2.60 -33.33
N LEU A 799 -23.26 1.39 -32.84
CA LEU A 799 -22.44 0.37 -33.48
C LEU A 799 -23.24 -0.93 -33.59
N GLN A 800 -23.13 -1.61 -34.72
CA GLN A 800 -23.70 -2.93 -34.93
C GLN A 800 -22.64 -3.97 -35.26
N ASN A 801 -22.79 -5.16 -34.69
CA ASN A 801 -22.09 -6.34 -35.16
C ASN A 801 -22.81 -6.88 -36.40
N VAL A 802 -22.31 -6.59 -37.60
CA VAL A 802 -22.94 -7.04 -38.85
C VAL A 802 -22.49 -8.45 -39.25
N ASP A 803 -21.67 -9.12 -38.45
CA ASP A 803 -21.23 -10.48 -38.71
C ASP A 803 -22.22 -11.54 -38.19
N ASN A 804 -21.88 -12.82 -38.38
CA ASN A 804 -22.60 -13.97 -37.85
C ASN A 804 -21.93 -14.59 -36.60
N VAL A 805 -20.83 -13.99 -36.13
CA VAL A 805 -20.10 -14.40 -34.92
C VAL A 805 -20.14 -13.28 -33.87
N PRO A 806 -20.10 -13.60 -32.57
CA PRO A 806 -20.03 -12.59 -31.52
C PRO A 806 -18.76 -11.76 -31.60
N ALA A 807 -18.86 -10.50 -31.23
CA ALA A 807 -17.76 -9.54 -31.27
C ALA A 807 -17.47 -8.95 -29.89
N ASP A 808 -16.20 -8.96 -29.52
CA ASP A 808 -15.61 -8.12 -28.48
C ASP A 808 -15.14 -6.82 -29.13
N VAL A 809 -15.76 -5.73 -28.72
CA VAL A 809 -15.65 -4.42 -29.36
C VAL A 809 -14.81 -3.48 -28.52
N VAL A 810 -13.85 -2.84 -29.16
CA VAL A 810 -13.12 -1.69 -28.62
C VAL A 810 -13.38 -0.50 -29.53
N ILE A 811 -13.81 0.63 -28.94
CA ILE A 811 -13.98 1.89 -29.66
C ILE A 811 -13.06 2.93 -29.04
N LYS A 812 -12.19 3.51 -29.88
CA LYS A 812 -11.34 4.65 -29.55
C LYS A 812 -11.86 5.89 -30.27
N GLY A 813 -11.98 7.00 -29.54
CA GLY A 813 -12.28 8.31 -30.09
C GLY A 813 -11.10 9.26 -29.96
N THR A 814 -10.89 10.11 -30.96
CA THR A 814 -9.89 11.18 -30.93
C THR A 814 -10.54 12.49 -31.37
N LEU A 815 -10.25 13.56 -30.63
CA LEU A 815 -10.74 14.92 -30.89
C LEU A 815 -9.68 15.75 -31.61
N TYR A 816 -10.12 16.58 -32.55
CA TYR A 816 -9.27 17.48 -33.32
C TYR A 816 -9.87 18.89 -33.39
N ASN A 817 -9.02 19.90 -33.52
CA ASN A 817 -9.42 21.26 -33.86
C ASN A 817 -9.56 21.45 -35.40
N ASP A 818 -9.79 22.69 -35.83
CA ASP A 818 -9.94 23.02 -37.25
C ASP A 818 -8.65 22.82 -38.06
N ASP A 819 -7.49 22.98 -37.41
CA ASP A 819 -6.14 22.80 -37.96
C ASP A 819 -5.65 21.34 -37.93
N ASP A 820 -6.54 20.38 -37.64
CA ASP A 820 -6.25 18.93 -37.55
C ASP A 820 -5.21 18.56 -36.48
N VAL A 821 -5.06 19.39 -35.44
CA VAL A 821 -4.25 19.09 -34.25
C VAL A 821 -5.03 18.19 -33.31
N GLU A 822 -4.42 17.08 -32.88
CA GLU A 822 -5.00 16.17 -31.89
C GLU A 822 -5.08 16.85 -30.51
N LEU A 823 -6.28 16.94 -29.96
CA LEU A 823 -6.53 17.55 -28.65
C LEU A 823 -6.62 16.51 -27.52
N ALA A 824 -7.27 15.36 -27.79
CA ALA A 824 -7.47 14.31 -26.80
C ALA A 824 -7.83 12.97 -27.46
N ASN A 825 -7.46 11.85 -26.84
CA ASN A 825 -7.95 10.53 -27.21
C ASN A 825 -8.38 9.73 -25.97
N TYR A 826 -9.43 8.91 -26.13
CA TYR A 826 -9.94 8.05 -25.06
C TYR A 826 -10.74 6.88 -25.65
N ASN A 827 -10.84 5.78 -24.89
CA ASN A 827 -11.64 4.62 -25.30
C ASN A 827 -13.02 4.66 -24.63
N ALA A 828 -14.00 4.01 -25.27
CA ALA A 828 -15.28 3.72 -24.63
C ALA A 828 -15.04 2.85 -23.39
N LYS A 829 -15.54 3.33 -22.26
CA LYS A 829 -15.50 2.65 -20.96
C LYS A 829 -16.82 1.88 -20.77
N PHE A 830 -17.60 2.16 -19.73
CA PHE A 830 -18.83 1.43 -19.46
C PHE A 830 -20.07 1.91 -20.23
N HIS A 831 -20.05 3.04 -20.94
CA HIS A 831 -21.22 3.49 -21.73
C HIS A 831 -21.29 2.78 -23.09
N ILE A 832 -21.15 1.46 -23.12
CA ILE A 832 -21.23 0.61 -24.32
C ILE A 832 -21.39 -0.86 -23.89
N LYS A 833 -22.00 -1.69 -24.74
CA LYS A 833 -21.83 -3.15 -24.67
C LYS A 833 -20.56 -3.56 -25.42
N HIS A 834 -19.51 -3.92 -24.69
CA HIS A 834 -18.29 -4.45 -25.31
C HIS A 834 -18.50 -5.83 -25.96
N LYS A 835 -19.40 -6.66 -25.43
CA LYS A 835 -19.70 -7.99 -25.99
C LYS A 835 -21.03 -7.93 -26.76
N LEU A 836 -20.95 -8.00 -28.09
CA LEU A 836 -22.09 -7.96 -29.00
C LEU A 836 -22.36 -9.33 -29.61
N MET A 837 -23.61 -9.78 -29.51
CA MET A 837 -24.10 -10.94 -30.24
C MET A 837 -24.17 -10.65 -31.75
N PRO A 838 -24.23 -11.68 -32.62
CA PRO A 838 -24.44 -11.47 -34.05
C PRO A 838 -25.67 -10.58 -34.31
N LYS A 839 -25.52 -9.56 -35.16
CA LYS A 839 -26.56 -8.58 -35.52
C LYS A 839 -27.01 -7.66 -34.38
N GLU A 840 -26.47 -7.80 -33.16
CA GLU A 840 -26.77 -6.91 -32.04
C GLU A 840 -26.21 -5.51 -32.32
N THR A 841 -27.00 -4.50 -31.95
CA THR A 841 -26.62 -3.09 -31.97
C THR A 841 -26.47 -2.61 -30.53
N THR A 842 -25.48 -1.76 -30.29
CA THR A 842 -25.29 -1.02 -29.03
C THR A 842 -25.18 0.46 -29.33
N THR A 843 -25.70 1.29 -28.44
CA THR A 843 -25.29 2.69 -28.39
C THR A 843 -23.98 2.81 -27.61
N PHE A 844 -23.24 3.89 -27.85
CA PHE A 844 -22.02 4.17 -27.10
C PHE A 844 -21.83 5.65 -26.80
N LYS A 845 -21.09 5.93 -25.72
CA LYS A 845 -20.55 7.26 -25.38
C LYS A 845 -19.09 7.16 -24.94
N ILE A 846 -18.26 8.03 -25.49
CA ILE A 846 -16.86 8.23 -25.12
C ILE A 846 -16.75 9.58 -24.42
N ASN A 847 -16.42 9.54 -23.14
CA ASN A 847 -16.09 10.73 -22.35
C ASN A 847 -14.58 10.93 -22.40
N PHE A 848 -14.13 12.18 -22.58
CA PHE A 848 -12.70 12.51 -22.53
C PHE A 848 -12.34 12.99 -21.13
N GLU A 849 -11.73 12.09 -20.35
CA GLU A 849 -11.32 12.33 -18.97
C GLU A 849 -9.87 12.84 -18.93
N GLY A 850 -9.64 13.94 -18.21
CA GLY A 850 -8.30 14.45 -17.96
C GLY A 850 -7.56 13.64 -16.89
N ILE A 851 -6.25 13.82 -16.82
CA ILE A 851 -5.49 13.47 -15.61
C ILE A 851 -5.68 14.64 -14.64
N ALA A 852 -6.38 14.40 -13.53
CA ALA A 852 -6.45 15.36 -12.44
C ALA A 852 -5.04 15.83 -12.06
N TRP A 853 -4.88 17.15 -11.96
CA TRP A 853 -3.69 17.81 -11.39
C TRP A 853 -2.38 17.57 -12.17
N SER A 854 -2.44 17.51 -13.51
CA SER A 854 -1.25 17.38 -14.35
C SER A 854 -0.44 18.67 -14.48
N SER A 855 -1.01 19.84 -14.15
CA SER A 855 -0.29 21.12 -14.18
C SER A 855 0.18 21.51 -12.77
N THR A 856 1.37 22.12 -12.69
CA THR A 856 1.93 22.64 -11.43
C THR A 856 1.15 23.82 -10.84
N GLU A 857 0.12 24.32 -11.54
CA GLU A 857 -0.70 25.47 -11.14
C GLU A 857 -2.05 25.06 -10.53
N ASP A 858 -2.43 23.78 -10.61
CA ASP A 858 -3.67 23.28 -10.03
C ASP A 858 -3.54 23.12 -8.51
N ASN A 859 -4.04 24.09 -7.75
CA ASN A 859 -4.09 24.01 -6.29
C ASN A 859 -5.01 22.86 -5.85
N MET A 860 -4.48 21.97 -5.00
CA MET A 860 -5.25 20.89 -4.39
C MET A 860 -6.40 21.49 -3.55
N PRO A 861 -7.69 21.17 -3.82
CA PRO A 861 -8.78 21.65 -3.00
C PRO A 861 -8.66 21.10 -1.57
N ALA A 862 -9.04 21.89 -0.57
CA ALA A 862 -8.94 21.51 0.85
C ALA A 862 -9.90 20.35 1.24
N THR A 863 -10.89 20.06 0.40
CA THR A 863 -11.86 18.97 0.57
C THR A 863 -12.09 18.28 -0.77
N PHE A 864 -11.82 16.98 -0.80
CA PHE A 864 -12.00 16.11 -1.96
C PHE A 864 -13.49 15.90 -2.28
N ASP A 865 -13.91 16.13 -3.54
CA ASP A 865 -15.23 15.78 -4.05
C ASP A 865 -15.18 14.47 -4.86
N PRO A 866 -15.83 13.39 -4.39
CA PRO A 866 -15.89 12.10 -5.07
C PRO A 866 -16.56 12.08 -6.44
N ASP A 867 -17.43 13.05 -6.74
CA ASP A 867 -18.21 13.08 -7.98
C ASP A 867 -17.58 14.03 -9.02
N GLU A 868 -16.41 14.57 -8.70
CA GLU A 868 -15.67 15.51 -9.53
C GLU A 868 -14.99 14.76 -10.70
N PHE A 869 -15.72 14.65 -11.81
CA PHE A 869 -15.14 14.38 -13.12
C PHE A 869 -14.14 15.48 -13.45
N THR A 870 -12.84 15.16 -13.53
CA THR A 870 -11.83 16.10 -14.01
C THR A 870 -11.95 16.20 -15.53
N PRO A 871 -12.51 17.29 -16.08
CA PRO A 871 -12.54 17.47 -17.52
C PRO A 871 -11.11 17.54 -18.03
N ILE A 872 -10.85 16.95 -19.20
CA ILE A 872 -9.59 17.21 -19.88
C ILE A 872 -9.52 18.72 -20.18
N ASN A 873 -8.45 19.37 -19.75
CA ASN A 873 -8.20 20.75 -20.13
C ASN A 873 -7.75 20.72 -21.59
N LEU A 874 -8.64 21.12 -22.50
CA LEU A 874 -8.33 21.20 -23.92
C LEU A 874 -7.78 22.59 -24.20
N ASP A 875 -6.66 22.66 -24.91
CA ASP A 875 -6.05 23.94 -25.29
C ASP A 875 -7.01 24.78 -26.15
N GLU A 876 -7.87 24.11 -26.93
CA GLU A 876 -8.86 24.73 -27.83
C GLU A 876 -10.17 23.90 -27.91
N GLN A 877 -11.21 24.48 -28.50
CA GLN A 877 -12.47 23.78 -28.73
C GLN A 877 -12.34 22.74 -29.87
N PRO A 878 -12.68 21.47 -29.63
CA PRO A 878 -12.70 20.45 -30.68
C PRO A 878 -13.86 20.70 -31.65
N THR A 879 -13.58 20.59 -32.95
CA THR A 879 -14.55 20.76 -34.04
C THR A 879 -14.70 19.49 -34.87
N LYS A 880 -13.68 18.63 -34.90
CA LYS A 880 -13.64 17.37 -35.64
C LYS A 880 -13.36 16.20 -34.70
N PHE A 881 -13.71 15.00 -35.14
CA PHE A 881 -13.40 13.78 -34.41
C PHE A 881 -13.11 12.62 -35.36
N ASN A 882 -12.36 11.64 -34.88
CA ASN A 882 -12.27 10.33 -35.52
C ASN A 882 -12.77 9.24 -34.58
N LEU A 883 -13.18 8.12 -35.17
CA LEU A 883 -13.52 6.90 -34.44
C LEU A 883 -12.80 5.71 -35.04
N GLN A 884 -12.12 4.94 -34.18
CA GLN A 884 -11.49 3.68 -34.52
C GLN A 884 -12.17 2.57 -33.72
N CYS A 885 -12.89 1.72 -34.43
CA CYS A 885 -13.55 0.56 -33.87
C CYS A 885 -12.80 -0.71 -34.27
N ALA A 886 -12.62 -1.63 -33.34
CA ALA A 886 -12.05 -2.94 -33.61
C ALA A 886 -12.92 -4.04 -33.00
N GLY A 887 -13.22 -5.05 -33.81
CA GLY A 887 -13.97 -6.23 -33.41
C GLY A 887 -13.05 -7.45 -33.35
N ASN A 888 -13.13 -8.21 -32.26
CA ASN A 888 -12.48 -9.51 -32.14
C ASN A 888 -13.51 -10.58 -31.80
N VAL A 889 -13.25 -11.85 -32.10
CA VAL A 889 -14.23 -12.91 -31.79
C VAL A 889 -14.34 -13.10 -30.27
N ALA A 890 -15.53 -12.85 -29.73
CA ALA A 890 -15.85 -13.12 -28.33
C ALA A 890 -16.31 -14.57 -28.14
N LYS A 891 -15.86 -15.21 -27.06
CA LYS A 891 -16.23 -16.61 -26.72
C LYS A 891 -16.80 -16.75 -25.31
N SER A 892 -16.46 -15.82 -24.41
CA SER A 892 -16.94 -15.75 -23.03
C SER A 892 -17.86 -14.56 -22.84
N ASP A 893 -18.62 -14.58 -21.73
CA ASP A 893 -19.42 -13.45 -21.26
C ASP A 893 -20.49 -12.98 -22.28
N LEU A 894 -21.12 -13.95 -22.96
CA LEU A 894 -22.13 -13.74 -24.01
C LEU A 894 -23.58 -13.88 -23.53
N TYR A 895 -23.83 -13.92 -22.23
CA TYR A 895 -25.17 -14.16 -21.67
C TYR A 895 -26.07 -12.92 -21.81
N LYS A 896 -27.25 -13.07 -22.43
CA LYS A 896 -28.18 -11.96 -22.77
C LYS A 896 -29.66 -12.24 -22.41
N GLU A 897 -29.93 -13.12 -21.45
CA GLU A 897 -31.30 -13.60 -21.14
C GLU A 897 -32.09 -12.72 -20.15
N VAL A 898 -31.68 -11.45 -19.96
CA VAL A 898 -32.41 -10.51 -19.10
C VAL A 898 -33.24 -9.58 -19.95
N ALA A 899 -34.56 -9.59 -19.73
CA ALA A 899 -35.53 -8.79 -20.44
C ALA A 899 -36.12 -7.68 -19.56
N LEU A 900 -36.50 -6.57 -20.18
CA LEU A 900 -37.25 -5.49 -19.55
C LEU A 900 -38.75 -5.79 -19.60
N GLN A 901 -39.44 -5.56 -18.49
CA GLN A 901 -40.87 -5.75 -18.33
C GLN A 901 -41.49 -4.59 -17.54
N GLN A 902 -42.79 -4.34 -17.76
CA GLN A 902 -43.61 -3.41 -16.97
C GLN A 902 -42.99 -2.01 -16.78
N ILE A 903 -42.45 -1.43 -17.85
CA ILE A 903 -41.92 -0.06 -17.81
C ILE A 903 -43.07 0.92 -17.59
N ARG A 904 -42.90 1.80 -16.61
CA ARG A 904 -43.82 2.89 -16.27
C ARG A 904 -43.06 4.20 -16.33
N PHE A 905 -43.66 5.14 -17.04
CA PHE A 905 -43.13 6.48 -17.20
C PHE A 905 -43.87 7.42 -16.25
N THR A 906 -43.12 8.16 -15.44
CA THR A 906 -43.61 9.29 -14.64
C THR A 906 -42.93 10.57 -15.11
N ASP A 907 -43.32 11.75 -14.61
CA ASP A 907 -42.84 13.04 -15.14
C ASP A 907 -41.31 13.20 -15.12
N GLU A 908 -40.62 12.73 -14.07
CA GLU A 908 -39.15 12.80 -13.95
C GLU A 908 -38.45 11.43 -13.79
N HIS A 909 -39.22 10.35 -13.58
CA HIS A 909 -38.69 9.03 -13.22
C HIS A 909 -39.24 7.92 -14.13
N ILE A 910 -38.43 6.89 -14.33
CA ILE A 910 -38.77 5.70 -15.10
C ILE A 910 -38.61 4.48 -14.20
N GLU A 911 -39.71 3.82 -13.93
CA GLU A 911 -39.75 2.60 -13.15
C GLU A 911 -39.91 1.39 -14.09
N GLY A 912 -39.28 0.27 -13.76
CA GLY A 912 -39.45 -0.95 -14.53
C GLY A 912 -38.91 -2.18 -13.83
N ILE A 913 -39.06 -3.32 -14.51
CA ILE A 913 -38.65 -4.62 -13.99
C ILE A 913 -37.67 -5.28 -14.97
N LEU A 914 -36.56 -5.78 -14.46
CA LEU A 914 -35.70 -6.74 -15.13
C LEU A 914 -36.11 -8.16 -14.75
N PHE A 915 -36.37 -8.99 -15.74
CA PHE A 915 -36.70 -10.40 -15.56
C PHE A 915 -35.66 -11.26 -16.26
N ASN A 916 -35.06 -12.21 -15.55
CA ASN A 916 -34.08 -13.14 -16.11
C ASN A 916 -34.78 -14.43 -16.54
N SER A 917 -34.95 -14.60 -17.85
CA SER A 917 -35.56 -15.79 -18.45
C SER A 917 -34.57 -16.91 -18.74
N GLY A 918 -33.31 -16.78 -18.34
CA GLY A 918 -32.28 -17.77 -18.65
C GLY A 918 -31.88 -18.65 -17.47
N VAL A 919 -30.74 -19.31 -17.60
CA VAL A 919 -30.25 -20.36 -16.68
C VAL A 919 -29.05 -19.93 -15.83
N GLN A 920 -28.60 -18.68 -15.94
CA GLN A 920 -27.50 -18.14 -15.14
C GLN A 920 -27.96 -16.88 -14.38
N GLU A 921 -27.42 -16.67 -13.18
CA GLU A 921 -27.67 -15.47 -12.40
C GLU A 921 -26.83 -14.31 -12.93
N VAL A 922 -27.46 -13.16 -13.15
CA VAL A 922 -26.76 -11.94 -13.57
C VAL A 922 -26.37 -11.16 -12.32
N THR A 923 -25.08 -11.16 -12.01
CA THR A 923 -24.57 -10.53 -10.79
C THR A 923 -24.60 -9.00 -10.84
N ILE A 924 -24.19 -8.38 -11.96
CA ILE A 924 -24.25 -6.91 -12.13
C ILE A 924 -24.98 -6.60 -13.44
N PRO A 925 -26.27 -6.24 -13.36
CA PRO A 925 -27.03 -5.76 -14.50
C PRO A 925 -26.75 -4.27 -14.72
N GLN A 926 -26.50 -3.90 -15.96
CA GLN A 926 -26.33 -2.53 -16.40
C GLN A 926 -27.44 -2.18 -17.39
N LEU A 927 -28.10 -1.05 -17.15
CA LEU A 927 -28.99 -0.41 -18.10
C LEU A 927 -28.21 0.64 -18.88
N LEU A 928 -28.30 0.62 -20.19
CA LEU A 928 -27.90 1.74 -21.06
C LEU A 928 -29.18 2.43 -21.53
N ILE A 929 -29.26 3.73 -21.27
CA ILE A 929 -30.42 4.57 -21.59
C ILE A 929 -29.98 5.54 -22.67
N SER A 930 -30.60 5.49 -23.83
CA SER A 930 -30.26 6.36 -24.97
C SER A 930 -31.41 7.28 -25.29
N TYR A 931 -31.09 8.55 -25.48
CA TYR A 931 -32.02 9.66 -25.68
C TYR A 931 -32.05 10.07 -27.14
N TYR A 932 -33.23 10.34 -27.68
CA TYR A 932 -33.43 10.70 -29.09
C TYR A 932 -34.39 11.90 -29.24
N ASP A 933 -34.20 12.67 -30.30
CA ASP A 933 -35.05 13.81 -30.68
C ASP A 933 -36.35 13.38 -31.42
N ASN A 934 -37.13 14.36 -31.88
CA ASN A 934 -38.38 14.14 -32.63
C ASN A 934 -38.16 13.37 -33.94
N GLU A 935 -37.00 13.58 -34.56
CA GLU A 935 -36.57 12.96 -35.81
C GLU A 935 -36.06 11.52 -35.62
N LYS A 936 -35.96 11.07 -34.35
CA LYS A 936 -35.43 9.78 -33.89
C LYS A 936 -33.92 9.66 -34.09
N GLU A 937 -33.20 10.77 -33.98
CA GLU A 937 -31.74 10.83 -34.02
C GLU A 937 -31.16 10.84 -32.59
N LEU A 938 -30.03 10.15 -32.39
CA LEU A 938 -29.40 10.01 -31.07
C LEU A 938 -28.90 11.37 -30.54
N LEU A 939 -29.21 11.68 -29.30
CA LEU A 939 -28.80 12.90 -28.57
C LEU A 939 -27.82 12.61 -27.45
N TRP A 940 -28.03 11.55 -26.66
CA TRP A 940 -27.18 11.24 -25.52
C TRP A 940 -27.29 9.76 -25.13
N VAL A 941 -26.27 9.25 -24.44
CA VAL A 941 -26.27 7.90 -23.85
C VAL A 941 -25.88 8.02 -22.39
N ASP A 942 -26.70 7.47 -21.52
CA ASP A 942 -26.46 7.35 -20.09
C ASP A 942 -26.51 5.88 -19.65
N HIS A 943 -26.17 5.62 -18.39
CA HIS A 943 -26.15 4.28 -17.84
C HIS A 943 -26.61 4.25 -16.37
N LYS A 944 -27.05 3.07 -15.93
CA LYS A 944 -27.30 2.78 -14.52
C LYS A 944 -26.90 1.35 -14.19
N PHE A 945 -26.04 1.18 -13.19
CA PHE A 945 -25.80 -0.13 -12.59
C PHE A 945 -26.86 -0.42 -11.54
N LEU A 946 -27.41 -1.64 -11.55
CA LEU A 946 -28.27 -2.09 -10.47
C LEU A 946 -27.41 -2.62 -9.33
N THR A 947 -27.80 -2.27 -8.10
CA THR A 947 -27.04 -2.66 -6.90
C THR A 947 -27.17 -4.15 -6.55
N GLU A 948 -28.24 -4.79 -7.03
CA GLU A 948 -28.62 -6.18 -6.80
C GLU A 948 -28.67 -6.93 -8.13
N GLY A 949 -28.31 -8.21 -8.10
CA GLY A 949 -28.33 -9.09 -9.27
C GLY A 949 -29.75 -9.51 -9.67
N VAL A 950 -29.89 -10.04 -10.89
CA VAL A 950 -31.14 -10.66 -11.36
C VAL A 950 -30.98 -12.18 -11.40
N ARG A 951 -31.59 -12.83 -10.41
CA ARG A 951 -31.63 -14.29 -10.28
C ARG A 951 -32.49 -14.96 -11.35
N ILE A 952 -32.27 -16.24 -11.57
CA ILE A 952 -33.01 -17.06 -12.54
C ILE A 952 -34.51 -17.02 -12.25
N GLN A 953 -35.31 -16.71 -13.28
CA GLN A 953 -36.77 -16.54 -13.22
C GLN A 953 -37.26 -15.58 -12.12
N ARG A 954 -36.43 -14.59 -11.75
CA ARG A 954 -36.76 -13.55 -10.76
C ARG A 954 -36.88 -12.19 -11.40
N LYS A 955 -37.60 -11.33 -10.70
CA LYS A 955 -37.79 -9.92 -11.04
C LYS A 955 -36.89 -9.07 -10.16
N GLN A 956 -36.24 -8.09 -10.79
CA GLN A 956 -35.53 -7.03 -10.10
C GLN A 956 -36.07 -5.68 -10.55
N TYR A 957 -36.45 -4.83 -9.61
CA TYR A 957 -37.00 -3.52 -9.89
C TYR A 957 -35.88 -2.50 -10.09
N PHE A 958 -36.12 -1.53 -10.97
CA PHE A 958 -35.28 -0.34 -11.10
C PHE A 958 -36.16 0.91 -11.16
N ASP A 959 -35.59 1.99 -10.66
CA ASP A 959 -36.07 3.35 -10.81
C ASP A 959 -34.94 4.17 -11.41
N TYR A 960 -35.20 5.04 -12.37
CA TYR A 960 -34.19 5.86 -13.04
C TYR A 960 -34.71 7.28 -13.26
N LYS A 961 -33.97 8.26 -12.75
CA LYS A 961 -34.26 9.68 -12.99
C LYS A 961 -33.76 10.10 -14.37
N THR A 962 -34.64 10.72 -15.17
CA THR A 962 -34.25 11.18 -16.51
C THR A 962 -33.33 12.39 -16.48
N MET A 963 -32.41 12.48 -17.43
CA MET A 963 -31.53 13.64 -17.61
C MET A 963 -32.22 14.85 -18.25
N GLU A 964 -31.77 16.05 -17.87
CA GLU A 964 -32.08 17.30 -18.56
C GLU A 964 -31.09 17.53 -19.70
N LEU A 965 -31.57 17.54 -20.95
CA LEU A 965 -30.76 17.69 -22.16
C LEU A 965 -31.01 19.02 -22.90
N SER A 966 -31.69 19.97 -22.25
CA SER A 966 -32.02 21.30 -22.80
C SER A 966 -30.79 22.12 -23.24
N LYS A 967 -29.62 21.87 -22.62
CA LYS A 967 -28.33 22.55 -22.86
C LYS A 967 -27.34 21.70 -23.67
N LEU A 968 -27.81 20.67 -24.35
CA LEU A 968 -26.97 19.83 -25.19
C LEU A 968 -26.70 20.50 -26.54
N ASP A 969 -25.42 20.74 -26.84
CA ASP A 969 -24.99 21.27 -28.14
C ASP A 969 -24.40 20.15 -29.01
N ILE A 970 -24.90 19.99 -30.24
CA ILE A 970 -24.28 19.11 -31.24
C ILE A 970 -23.29 19.93 -32.06
N ILE A 971 -22.01 19.54 -32.02
CA ILE A 971 -20.92 20.28 -32.68
C ILE A 971 -20.68 19.73 -34.09
N ASN A 972 -20.58 18.41 -34.20
CA ASN A 972 -20.26 17.74 -35.46
C ASN A 972 -21.02 16.42 -35.55
N THR A 973 -21.59 16.12 -36.72
CA THR A 973 -22.17 14.83 -37.05
C THR A 973 -21.52 14.34 -38.35
N SER A 974 -20.67 13.34 -38.27
CA SER A 974 -19.97 12.80 -39.46
C SER A 974 -19.59 11.33 -39.28
N LEU A 975 -19.63 10.58 -40.38
CA LEU A 975 -19.11 9.21 -40.50
C LEU A 975 -17.87 9.13 -41.39
N GLU A 976 -17.35 10.27 -41.86
CA GLU A 976 -16.24 10.34 -42.81
C GLU A 976 -14.96 9.72 -42.24
N PHE A 977 -14.59 10.08 -41.01
CA PHE A 977 -13.39 9.61 -40.31
C PHE A 977 -13.71 8.49 -39.30
N CYS A 978 -14.61 7.59 -39.67
CA CYS A 978 -14.96 6.41 -38.90
C CYS A 978 -14.36 5.15 -39.54
N PHE A 979 -13.58 4.40 -38.76
CA PHE A 979 -12.87 3.21 -39.20
C PHE A 979 -13.28 2.00 -38.39
N VAL A 980 -13.39 0.84 -39.05
CA VAL A 980 -13.64 -0.45 -38.41
C VAL A 980 -12.58 -1.44 -38.88
N ASN A 981 -11.88 -2.08 -37.95
CA ASN A 981 -10.78 -3.01 -38.23
C ASN A 981 -9.74 -2.41 -39.21
N GLY A 982 -9.50 -1.09 -39.13
CA GLY A 982 -8.58 -0.35 -39.99
C GLY A 982 -9.12 0.04 -41.38
N LEU A 983 -10.36 -0.31 -41.72
CA LEU A 983 -11.00 0.05 -43.00
C LEU A 983 -12.02 1.18 -42.83
N PRO A 984 -12.22 2.06 -43.84
CA PRO A 984 -13.27 3.07 -43.79
C PRO A 984 -14.66 2.45 -43.65
N ASN A 985 -15.48 3.00 -42.76
CA ASN A 985 -16.83 2.50 -42.49
C ASN A 985 -17.70 2.44 -43.77
N SER A 986 -17.54 3.40 -44.68
CA SER A 986 -18.28 3.47 -45.95
C SER A 986 -18.02 2.29 -46.89
N GLU A 987 -16.84 1.69 -46.85
CA GLU A 987 -16.50 0.50 -47.66
C GLU A 987 -17.20 -0.75 -47.12
N ILE A 988 -17.33 -0.86 -45.81
CA ILE A 988 -17.99 -1.99 -45.14
C ILE A 988 -19.48 -1.98 -45.44
N VAL A 989 -20.13 -0.82 -45.34
CA VAL A 989 -21.55 -0.63 -45.67
C VAL A 989 -21.85 -1.15 -47.08
N LYS A 990 -21.03 -0.76 -48.05
CA LYS A 990 -21.17 -1.18 -49.46
C LYS A 990 -21.01 -2.69 -49.65
N LYS A 991 -20.17 -3.33 -48.85
CA LYS A 991 -19.79 -4.75 -49.04
C LYS A 991 -20.72 -5.73 -48.33
N VAL A 992 -21.19 -5.40 -47.12
CA VAL A 992 -21.89 -6.37 -46.26
C VAL A 992 -23.41 -6.23 -46.35
N ILE A 993 -23.95 -5.00 -46.38
CA ILE A 993 -25.40 -4.74 -46.42
C ILE A 993 -25.68 -3.54 -47.35
N PRO A 994 -25.58 -3.72 -48.68
CA PRO A 994 -25.74 -2.62 -49.64
C PRO A 994 -27.17 -2.05 -49.71
N LEU A 995 -28.17 -2.83 -49.32
CA LEU A 995 -29.58 -2.44 -49.27
C LEU A 995 -30.06 -2.49 -47.82
N ARG A 996 -30.03 -1.35 -47.13
CA ARG A 996 -30.47 -1.23 -45.74
C ARG A 996 -31.81 -0.51 -45.63
N ASP A 997 -32.74 -1.12 -44.91
CA ASP A 997 -33.94 -0.43 -44.45
C ASP A 997 -33.62 0.39 -43.19
N LYS A 998 -33.67 1.72 -43.33
CA LYS A 998 -33.43 2.67 -42.22
C LYS A 998 -34.58 2.69 -41.21
N ASN A 999 -35.76 2.15 -41.55
CA ASN A 999 -36.94 2.18 -40.68
C ASN A 999 -36.93 1.10 -39.61
N HIS A 1000 -36.28 -0.05 -39.84
CA HIS A 1000 -36.18 -1.14 -38.85
C HIS A 1000 -35.61 -0.68 -37.49
N ARG A 1001 -34.71 0.32 -37.51
CA ARG A 1001 -34.11 0.91 -36.32
C ARG A 1001 -35.10 1.72 -35.48
N LYS A 1002 -36.06 2.38 -36.13
CA LYS A 1002 -37.01 3.32 -35.54
C LYS A 1002 -38.15 2.66 -34.78
N ASN A 1003 -38.25 1.32 -34.84
CA ASN A 1003 -39.32 0.51 -34.25
C ASN A 1003 -39.08 0.11 -32.78
N GLN A 1004 -37.86 0.33 -32.24
CA GLN A 1004 -37.50 -0.07 -30.87
C GLN A 1004 -37.50 1.10 -29.86
N LEU A 1005 -37.92 2.29 -30.29
CA LEU A 1005 -37.93 3.49 -29.46
C LEU A 1005 -39.25 3.64 -28.70
N GLN A 1006 -39.19 4.01 -27.43
CA GLN A 1006 -40.34 4.31 -26.59
C GLN A 1006 -40.55 5.82 -26.57
N GLU A 1007 -41.78 6.28 -26.82
CA GLU A 1007 -42.11 7.71 -26.77
C GLU A 1007 -42.15 8.19 -25.31
N PHE A 1008 -41.39 9.23 -25.01
CA PHE A 1008 -41.37 9.89 -23.70
C PHE A 1008 -40.91 11.33 -23.88
N LYS A 1009 -41.79 12.29 -23.56
CA LYS A 1009 -41.50 13.71 -23.69
C LYS A 1009 -40.83 14.21 -22.41
N GLY A 1010 -39.51 14.37 -22.45
CA GLY A 1010 -38.73 14.96 -21.36
C GLY A 1010 -38.03 16.25 -21.80
N ASP A 1011 -37.21 16.81 -20.92
CA ASP A 1011 -36.54 18.09 -21.17
C ASP A 1011 -35.42 17.95 -22.20
N GLY A 1012 -35.73 18.29 -23.45
CA GLY A 1012 -34.79 18.28 -24.58
C GLY A 1012 -34.73 16.96 -25.36
N PHE A 1013 -35.68 16.03 -25.18
CA PHE A 1013 -35.75 14.77 -25.91
C PHE A 1013 -37.19 14.22 -25.99
N HIS A 1014 -37.45 13.32 -26.94
CA HIS A 1014 -38.81 12.80 -27.22
C HIS A 1014 -38.93 11.27 -27.26
N PHE A 1015 -37.81 10.56 -27.42
CA PHE A 1015 -37.82 9.10 -27.38
C PHE A 1015 -36.65 8.55 -26.57
N LEU A 1016 -36.85 7.34 -26.04
CA LEU A 1016 -35.89 6.58 -25.26
C LEU A 1016 -35.68 5.18 -25.82
N LYS A 1017 -34.46 4.67 -25.68
CA LYS A 1017 -34.12 3.26 -25.89
C LYS A 1017 -33.42 2.72 -24.65
N PHE A 1018 -33.84 1.54 -24.21
CA PHE A 1018 -33.19 0.81 -23.12
C PHE A 1018 -32.46 -0.41 -23.69
N GLU A 1019 -31.22 -0.60 -23.25
CA GLU A 1019 -30.44 -1.79 -23.54
C GLU A 1019 -29.91 -2.38 -22.25
N VAL A 1020 -29.97 -3.71 -22.10
CA VAL A 1020 -29.45 -4.40 -20.91
C VAL A 1020 -28.11 -5.04 -21.23
N ASN A 1021 -27.11 -4.80 -20.39
CA ASN A 1021 -25.81 -5.47 -20.40
C ASN A 1021 -25.64 -6.23 -19.08
N SER A 1022 -25.19 -7.48 -19.15
CA SER A 1022 -25.22 -8.40 -18.01
C SER A 1022 -23.81 -8.92 -17.71
N TYR A 1023 -23.28 -8.57 -16.55
CA TYR A 1023 -22.05 -9.18 -16.03
C TYR A 1023 -22.39 -10.35 -15.11
N ILE A 1024 -21.71 -11.48 -15.32
CA ILE A 1024 -21.81 -12.67 -14.48
C ILE A 1024 -20.49 -12.86 -13.74
N GLY A 1025 -20.56 -12.88 -12.40
CA GLY A 1025 -19.39 -13.03 -11.54
C GLY A 1025 -18.73 -14.40 -11.65
N ASN A 1026 -19.53 -15.45 -11.77
CA ASN A 1026 -19.07 -16.83 -11.89
C ASN A 1026 -19.82 -17.54 -13.03
N PRO A 1027 -19.43 -17.30 -14.30
CA PRO A 1027 -20.09 -17.90 -15.45
C PRO A 1027 -19.95 -19.42 -15.38
N LYS A 1028 -21.07 -20.13 -15.56
CA LYS A 1028 -21.12 -21.60 -15.55
C LYS A 1028 -21.00 -22.19 -16.95
#